data_AF-A0A1J1ITI7-F1
#
_entry.id   AF-A0A1J1ITI7-F1
#
_cell.length_a   1.000
_cell.length_b   1.000
_cell.length_c   1.000
_cell.angle_alpha   90.00
_cell.angle_beta   90.00
_cell.angle_gamma   90.00
#
_symmetry.space_group_name_H-M   'P 1'
#
loop_
_entity.id
_entity.type
_entity.pdbx_description
1 polymer ?
#
loop_
_entity_poly.entity_id
_entity_poly.type
_entity_poly.pdbx_seq_one_letter_code
_entity_poly.pdbx_strand_id
1 'polypeptide(L)'
;MLRLYTRNIQQLSRYQRIISSTNINRKFCEKIEKNENQEHAAEDKKISGFAKAFEKFSQPEEIKEEKLPDLPFATLLRNSNFIDLGDPQNKVVVGKIFHVVDDDLYIDFGWKFHCVCTRPSKNSSAYVRGARVKLRVKELELSTRFLGSNKDLTILEADCQIIGLLSSPAISKTRADQIMDKSTSEQDIIAQNQSLIQPTQWNSKVSSLFTFTKVQSDDEKFFKNEPKGHPTSSHQFRKTSTESFVASLKNYSKRVRFYDRSEPDVQREVDQKNVEDVLFDMFCNETTGLLAMGKFLAALRTTGIRRTDPRINELMENLRKVHKTNNYEGGSPETQNLNRETFKAVIEPNIVLIARAFRHQFVVPDFLGFTKDIEEIYWKCKSNTDGKVASYIPQLARVNPDYWGVAVCTVDGQRFSIGDVHVPFTLQSCSKPLTYAVALEKLTQKVVHQYVGQEPSGRNFNELVLDHNKQPHNPMINAGAILVCSLLKTLVKPEITLAEKFDYTQNWFQKMAGGENFGFNNSVFLSEREAADRNYALGFYMREHKVFPEKTNLRECLDFYFQICSMETCADSMSVVAATLANGGICPITDEKVFRPEVVRDVLSLMHSCGMYDYSGQFAFKVGLPAKSGVCGGILLVVPNVAGIFTWSPPLDPCGNSVRGVQFCEELLQVFNFHRYDNLKHATNKKDPRRHRYETKGLSIVNLLFSAASGDVTALRRHKLSGMDITLSDYDGRTALHLAAAEGHFDCVQFLLEHCHVPCNPKDRWGNTPFDEAETFGHDKLAEYLRSFEEQSMNNGEKIDATKDSSTFSLDQVGDPLKKAPSADSLYDKSESSSPVPPSEASEKFN
;
A
#
# COMPACT_ATOMS: atom_id res chain seq x y z
N MET A 1 -10.28 -13.81 41.17
CA MET A 1 -10.36 -12.47 40.56
C MET A 1 -11.46 -12.34 39.50
N LEU A 2 -11.69 -13.31 38.61
CA LEU A 2 -12.77 -13.23 37.60
C LEU A 2 -14.21 -13.16 38.15
N ARG A 3 -14.48 -13.72 39.34
CA ARG A 3 -15.81 -13.63 40.00
C ARG A 3 -16.13 -12.26 40.62
N LEU A 4 -15.12 -11.44 40.87
CA LEU A 4 -15.31 -10.05 41.35
C LEU A 4 -15.54 -9.08 40.17
N TYR A 5 -15.01 -9.42 38.98
CA TYR A 5 -15.14 -8.61 37.77
C TYR A 5 -16.55 -8.72 37.14
N THR A 6 -17.17 -9.90 37.22
CA THR A 6 -18.52 -10.18 36.69
C THR A 6 -19.63 -9.48 37.49
N ARG A 7 -19.44 -9.25 38.80
CA ARG A 7 -20.42 -8.54 39.64
C ARG A 7 -20.45 -7.02 39.42
N ASN A 8 -19.31 -6.41 39.05
CA ASN A 8 -19.25 -4.96 38.80
C ASN A 8 -19.88 -4.55 37.45
N ILE A 9 -19.93 -5.45 36.47
CA ILE A 9 -20.51 -5.17 35.13
C ILE A 9 -22.05 -5.27 35.15
N GLN A 10 -22.64 -6.10 36.01
CA GLN A 10 -24.11 -6.14 36.17
C GLN A 10 -24.70 -4.89 36.85
N GLN A 11 -23.90 -4.05 37.50
CA GLN A 11 -24.36 -2.75 38.01
C GLN A 11 -24.36 -1.63 36.95
N LEU A 12 -23.49 -1.72 35.95
CA LEU A 12 -23.45 -0.77 34.82
C LEU A 12 -24.66 -0.93 33.88
N SER A 13 -25.18 -2.15 33.71
CA SER A 13 -26.37 -2.41 32.89
C SER A 13 -27.69 -1.91 33.51
N ARG A 14 -27.73 -1.68 34.83
CA ARG A 14 -28.87 -1.03 35.51
C ARG A 14 -28.86 0.49 35.36
N TYR A 15 -27.69 1.12 35.26
CA TYR A 15 -27.58 2.58 35.06
C TYR A 15 -28.02 3.02 33.65
N GLN A 16 -27.85 2.17 32.63
CA GLN A 16 -28.33 2.44 31.26
C GLN A 16 -29.85 2.30 31.09
N ARG A 17 -30.55 1.56 31.96
CA ARG A 17 -32.02 1.42 31.91
C ARG A 17 -32.79 2.60 32.51
N ILE A 18 -32.13 3.48 33.28
CA ILE A 18 -32.79 4.65 33.88
C ILE A 18 -32.79 5.85 32.91
N ILE A 19 -31.84 5.92 31.97
CA ILE A 19 -31.73 7.01 30.99
C ILE A 19 -32.78 6.89 29.86
N SER A 20 -33.41 5.72 29.68
CA SER A 20 -34.42 5.45 28.64
C SER A 20 -35.86 5.79 29.04
N SER A 21 -36.09 6.41 30.22
CA SER A 21 -37.43 6.70 30.75
C SER A 21 -37.78 8.19 30.82
N THR A 22 -37.41 8.98 29.81
CA THR A 22 -37.95 10.35 29.63
C THR A 22 -38.69 10.46 28.29
N ASN A 23 -39.99 10.74 28.40
CA ASN A 23 -40.98 10.84 27.33
C ASN A 23 -40.69 11.96 26.33
N ILE A 24 -40.10 11.66 25.19
CA ILE A 24 -40.25 12.46 23.96
C ILE A 24 -40.22 11.48 22.77
N ASN A 25 -41.40 11.15 22.22
CA ASN A 25 -41.66 10.66 20.84
C ASN A 25 -42.90 9.76 20.69
N ARG A 26 -43.94 9.94 21.52
CA ARG A 26 -45.21 9.21 21.37
C ARG A 26 -46.18 9.79 20.32
N LYS A 27 -45.88 10.94 19.69
CA LYS A 27 -46.79 11.59 18.71
C LYS A 27 -46.50 11.28 17.24
N PHE A 28 -45.46 10.51 16.93
CA PHE A 28 -45.12 10.21 15.53
C PHE A 28 -45.62 8.83 15.07
N CYS A 29 -45.88 7.88 15.98
CA CYS A 29 -46.30 6.52 15.63
C CYS A 29 -47.83 6.33 15.50
N GLU A 30 -48.67 7.20 16.06
CA GLU A 30 -50.14 7.03 16.01
C GLU A 30 -50.78 7.38 14.65
N LYS A 31 -49.99 7.80 13.66
CA LYS A 31 -50.48 8.19 12.32
C LYS A 31 -50.30 7.12 11.24
N ILE A 32 -49.59 6.03 11.54
CA ILE A 32 -49.29 4.97 10.56
C ILE A 32 -50.19 3.73 10.75
N GLU A 33 -50.81 3.56 11.92
CA GLU A 33 -51.61 2.37 12.27
C GLU A 33 -53.08 2.39 11.83
N LYS A 34 -53.52 3.39 11.05
CA LYS A 34 -54.95 3.50 10.69
C LYS A 34 -55.37 3.02 9.31
N ASN A 35 -54.46 2.51 8.46
CA ASN A 35 -54.85 2.30 7.06
C ASN A 35 -54.68 0.92 6.43
N GLU A 36 -54.26 -0.15 7.11
CA GLU A 36 -54.31 -1.48 6.46
C GLU A 36 -54.65 -2.61 7.46
N ASN A 37 -55.95 -2.78 7.70
CA ASN A 37 -56.57 -4.05 8.10
C ASN A 37 -57.93 -4.16 7.38
N GLN A 38 -57.96 -4.79 6.20
CA GLN A 38 -59.13 -5.47 5.62
C GLN A 38 -58.71 -6.34 4.41
N GLU A 39 -59.44 -7.44 4.23
CA GLU A 39 -59.01 -8.76 3.73
C GLU A 39 -58.94 -8.97 2.20
N HIS A 40 -58.17 -10.00 1.84
CA HIS A 40 -58.24 -10.93 0.69
C HIS A 40 -59.05 -10.56 -0.58
N ALA A 41 -58.32 -10.39 -1.70
CA ALA A 41 -58.67 -10.93 -3.02
C ALA A 41 -57.39 -11.06 -3.87
N ALA A 42 -57.27 -12.14 -4.64
CA ALA A 42 -56.13 -12.42 -5.50
C ALA A 42 -56.10 -11.46 -6.70
N GLU A 43 -55.12 -10.56 -6.75
CA GLU A 43 -54.77 -9.76 -7.93
C GLU A 43 -53.27 -9.42 -7.91
N ASP A 44 -52.61 -9.60 -9.05
CA ASP A 44 -51.17 -9.47 -9.29
C ASP A 44 -50.58 -8.13 -8.79
N LYS A 45 -49.87 -8.16 -7.67
CA LYS A 45 -49.12 -6.98 -7.19
C LYS A 45 -47.91 -6.73 -8.10
N LYS A 46 -48.00 -5.66 -8.90
CA LYS A 46 -46.88 -5.04 -9.63
C LYS A 46 -45.71 -4.75 -8.67
N ILE A 47 -44.64 -5.50 -8.85
CA ILE A 47 -43.32 -5.25 -8.28
C ILE A 47 -42.91 -3.81 -8.60
N SER A 48 -42.50 -3.04 -7.58
CA SER A 48 -42.04 -1.66 -7.76
C SER A 48 -40.81 -1.63 -8.67
N GLY A 49 -40.70 -0.60 -9.52
CA GLY A 49 -39.66 -0.53 -10.56
C GLY A 49 -38.22 -0.59 -10.03
N PHE A 50 -38.02 -0.31 -8.74
CA PHE A 50 -36.73 -0.38 -8.08
C PHE A 50 -36.33 -1.81 -7.71
N ALA A 51 -37.26 -2.62 -7.21
CA ALA A 51 -37.00 -4.03 -6.87
C ALA A 51 -36.71 -4.86 -8.13
N LYS A 52 -37.41 -4.56 -9.24
CA LYS A 52 -37.18 -5.21 -10.54
C LYS A 52 -35.83 -4.84 -11.18
N ALA A 53 -35.30 -3.66 -10.87
CA ALA A 53 -33.96 -3.26 -11.29
C ALA A 53 -32.89 -3.94 -10.44
N PHE A 54 -33.09 -4.03 -9.12
CA PHE A 54 -32.12 -4.63 -8.21
C PHE A 54 -31.91 -6.13 -8.44
N GLU A 55 -32.98 -6.91 -8.71
CA GLU A 55 -32.84 -8.33 -9.08
C GLU A 55 -32.12 -8.51 -10.43
N LYS A 56 -32.32 -7.59 -11.38
CA LYS A 56 -31.70 -7.66 -12.70
C LYS A 56 -30.19 -7.38 -12.68
N PHE A 57 -29.70 -6.65 -11.67
CA PHE A 57 -28.26 -6.38 -11.50
C PHE A 57 -27.57 -7.30 -10.48
N SER A 58 -28.31 -8.18 -9.80
CA SER A 58 -27.78 -9.04 -8.73
C SER A 58 -27.52 -10.50 -9.14
N GLN A 59 -27.84 -10.89 -10.37
CA GLN A 59 -27.48 -12.20 -10.91
C GLN A 59 -26.23 -12.07 -11.80
N PRO A 60 -25.14 -12.82 -11.54
CA PRO A 60 -24.03 -12.89 -12.45
C PRO A 60 -24.45 -13.72 -13.68
N GLU A 61 -24.62 -13.08 -14.84
CA GLU A 61 -24.71 -13.80 -16.11
C GLU A 61 -23.33 -14.39 -16.42
N GLU A 62 -23.23 -15.73 -16.46
CA GLU A 62 -22.09 -16.43 -17.05
C GLU A 62 -22.03 -16.08 -18.55
N ILE A 63 -21.18 -15.11 -18.91
CA ILE A 63 -20.83 -14.86 -20.30
C ILE A 63 -19.93 -16.02 -20.74
N LYS A 64 -20.48 -16.94 -21.55
CA LYS A 64 -19.64 -17.87 -22.32
C LYS A 64 -18.86 -17.07 -23.35
N GLU A 65 -17.58 -16.81 -23.07
CA GLU A 65 -16.64 -16.33 -24.08
C GLU A 65 -16.45 -17.42 -25.15
N GLU A 66 -17.16 -17.30 -26.27
CA GLU A 66 -16.74 -17.98 -27.49
C GLU A 66 -15.47 -17.28 -27.99
N LYS A 67 -14.33 -17.98 -27.92
CA LYS A 67 -13.05 -17.52 -28.48
C LYS A 67 -13.23 -17.17 -29.95
N LEU A 68 -13.17 -15.89 -30.29
CA LEU A 68 -12.92 -15.47 -31.67
C LEU A 68 -11.54 -16.01 -32.10
N PRO A 69 -11.37 -16.44 -33.37
CA PRO A 69 -10.07 -16.86 -33.85
C PRO A 69 -9.07 -15.70 -33.78
N ASP A 70 -7.86 -15.99 -33.29
CA ASP A 70 -6.73 -15.04 -33.20
C ASP A 70 -6.31 -14.57 -34.60
N LEU A 71 -7.04 -13.62 -35.16
CA LEU A 71 -6.69 -12.97 -36.42
C LEU A 71 -5.59 -11.94 -36.16
N PRO A 72 -4.50 -11.93 -36.95
CA PRO A 72 -3.47 -10.91 -36.83
C PRO A 72 -4.08 -9.51 -36.92
N PHE A 73 -3.56 -8.57 -36.14
CA PHE A 73 -3.99 -7.16 -36.16
C PHE A 73 -4.05 -6.58 -37.58
N ALA A 74 -3.12 -6.98 -38.46
CA ALA A 74 -3.11 -6.56 -39.86
C ALA A 74 -4.35 -7.00 -40.64
N THR A 75 -4.91 -8.17 -40.33
CA THR A 75 -6.12 -8.70 -40.97
C THR A 75 -7.37 -8.00 -40.44
N LEU A 76 -7.43 -7.73 -39.13
CA LEU A 76 -8.49 -6.93 -38.52
C LEU A 76 -8.49 -5.49 -39.02
N LEU A 77 -7.30 -4.89 -39.21
CA LEU A 77 -7.15 -3.54 -39.72
C LEU A 77 -7.56 -3.45 -41.19
N ARG A 78 -7.14 -4.40 -42.04
CA ARG A 78 -7.50 -4.44 -43.47
C ARG A 78 -9.01 -4.58 -43.70
N ASN A 79 -9.70 -5.30 -42.83
CA ASN A 79 -11.15 -5.52 -42.92
C ASN A 79 -11.95 -4.53 -42.05
N SER A 80 -11.32 -3.45 -41.59
CA SER A 80 -12.00 -2.43 -40.80
C SER A 80 -12.73 -1.44 -41.68
N ASN A 81 -13.89 -0.97 -41.22
CA ASN A 81 -14.65 0.12 -41.85
C ASN A 81 -13.81 1.41 -42.03
N PHE A 82 -12.65 1.52 -41.37
CA PHE A 82 -11.69 2.61 -41.51
C PHE A 82 -10.89 2.52 -42.82
N ILE A 83 -10.42 1.34 -43.21
CA ILE A 83 -9.71 1.12 -44.49
C ILE A 83 -10.70 1.19 -45.67
N ASP A 84 -11.90 0.63 -45.51
CA ASP A 84 -12.94 0.64 -46.56
C ASP A 84 -13.50 2.05 -46.85
N LEU A 85 -13.49 2.95 -45.86
CA LEU A 85 -13.95 4.33 -46.04
C LEU A 85 -13.01 5.16 -46.91
N GLY A 86 -11.74 4.81 -47.07
CA GLY A 86 -10.76 5.63 -47.81
C GLY A 86 -10.65 7.06 -47.28
N ASP A 87 -10.31 8.04 -48.14
CA ASP A 87 -10.28 9.46 -47.74
C ASP A 87 -11.70 9.94 -47.35
N PRO A 88 -11.92 10.34 -46.08
CA PRO A 88 -13.25 10.72 -45.61
C PRO A 88 -13.65 12.14 -46.03
N GLN A 89 -12.74 12.96 -46.55
CA GLN A 89 -13.01 14.35 -46.85
C GLN A 89 -14.10 14.50 -47.93
N ASN A 90 -15.12 15.31 -47.65
CA ASN A 90 -16.29 15.60 -48.49
C ASN A 90 -17.28 14.44 -48.72
N LYS A 91 -17.12 13.29 -48.05
CA LYS A 91 -18.09 12.20 -48.16
C LYS A 91 -19.40 12.54 -47.44
N VAL A 92 -20.50 12.06 -48.01
CA VAL A 92 -21.84 12.27 -47.46
C VAL A 92 -22.25 11.05 -46.64
N VAL A 93 -22.49 11.24 -45.35
CA VAL A 93 -22.93 10.20 -44.41
C VAL A 93 -24.28 10.56 -43.81
N VAL A 94 -24.98 9.56 -43.26
CA VAL A 94 -26.28 9.76 -42.60
C VAL A 94 -26.10 9.61 -41.10
N GLY A 95 -26.46 10.64 -40.34
CA GLY A 95 -26.39 10.65 -38.89
C GLY A 95 -27.75 10.81 -38.23
N LYS A 96 -27.85 10.41 -36.97
CA LYS A 96 -29.03 10.57 -36.12
C LYS A 96 -28.72 11.54 -34.98
N ILE A 97 -29.55 12.57 -34.84
CA ILE A 97 -29.45 13.53 -33.74
C ILE A 97 -29.83 12.80 -32.44
N PHE A 98 -28.91 12.64 -31.49
CA PHE A 98 -29.19 11.98 -30.20
C PHE A 98 -29.28 12.97 -29.04
N HIS A 99 -28.66 14.14 -29.16
CA HIS A 99 -28.69 15.19 -28.15
C HIS A 99 -28.72 16.58 -28.82
N VAL A 100 -29.35 17.54 -28.15
CA VAL A 100 -29.57 18.90 -28.68
C VAL A 100 -29.44 19.86 -27.50
N VAL A 101 -28.45 20.75 -27.53
CA VAL A 101 -28.19 21.77 -26.49
C VAL A 101 -28.26 23.11 -27.17
N ASP A 102 -29.25 23.94 -26.81
CA ASP A 102 -29.50 25.23 -27.45
C ASP A 102 -29.55 25.13 -28.99
N ASP A 103 -28.56 25.67 -29.69
CA ASP A 103 -28.41 25.59 -31.15
C ASP A 103 -27.40 24.52 -31.61
N ASP A 104 -26.78 23.77 -30.71
CA ASP A 104 -25.84 22.71 -31.03
C ASP A 104 -26.54 21.34 -31.11
N LEU A 105 -26.35 20.66 -32.25
CA LEU A 105 -26.91 19.35 -32.57
C LEU A 105 -25.81 18.29 -32.45
N TYR A 106 -25.94 17.38 -31.51
CA TYR A 106 -25.05 16.24 -31.32
C TYR A 106 -25.56 15.05 -32.14
N ILE A 107 -24.74 14.60 -33.08
CA ILE A 107 -25.14 13.69 -34.15
C ILE A 107 -24.22 12.47 -34.16
N ASP A 108 -24.84 11.31 -33.97
CA ASP A 108 -24.17 10.03 -34.09
C ASP A 108 -24.38 9.46 -35.50
N PHE A 109 -23.28 9.24 -36.22
CA PHE A 109 -23.27 8.67 -37.57
C PHE A 109 -22.53 7.32 -37.61
N GLY A 110 -22.36 6.67 -36.45
CA GLY A 110 -21.80 5.32 -36.34
C GLY A 110 -20.27 5.26 -36.25
N TRP A 111 -19.63 6.33 -35.78
CA TRP A 111 -18.17 6.46 -35.63
C TRP A 111 -17.75 6.66 -34.17
N LYS A 112 -16.46 6.50 -33.87
CA LYS A 112 -15.91 6.54 -32.48
C LYS A 112 -16.25 7.82 -31.72
N PHE A 113 -16.32 8.95 -32.43
CA PHE A 113 -16.73 10.24 -31.88
C PHE A 113 -17.94 10.76 -32.65
N HIS A 114 -18.88 11.34 -31.92
CA HIS A 114 -20.01 12.04 -32.51
C HIS A 114 -19.57 13.38 -33.11
N CYS A 115 -20.42 13.97 -33.94
CA CYS A 115 -20.22 15.30 -34.50
C CYS A 115 -21.16 16.29 -33.82
N VAL A 116 -20.70 17.52 -33.60
CA VAL A 116 -21.54 18.64 -33.21
C VAL A 116 -21.68 19.62 -34.37
N CYS A 117 -22.93 19.89 -34.77
CA CYS A 117 -23.24 20.87 -35.81
C CYS A 117 -24.21 21.92 -35.28
N THR A 118 -24.04 23.17 -35.70
CA THR A 118 -25.03 24.21 -35.42
C THR A 118 -26.34 23.95 -36.16
N ARG A 119 -27.46 24.23 -35.49
CA ARG A 119 -28.80 24.03 -36.00
C ARG A 119 -29.03 24.98 -37.19
N PRO A 120 -29.47 24.46 -38.35
CA PRO A 120 -29.78 25.32 -39.49
C PRO A 120 -30.90 26.31 -39.15
N SER A 121 -30.74 27.58 -39.56
CA SER A 121 -31.76 28.63 -39.37
C SER A 121 -33.02 28.41 -40.20
N LYS A 122 -32.93 27.62 -41.28
CA LYS A 122 -34.07 27.19 -42.09
C LYS A 122 -34.63 25.86 -41.55
N ASN A 123 -35.94 25.80 -41.29
CA ASN A 123 -36.64 24.63 -40.75
C ASN A 123 -36.06 24.12 -39.41
N SER A 124 -35.61 25.03 -38.55
CA SER A 124 -34.99 24.72 -37.25
C SER A 124 -35.84 23.81 -36.36
N SER A 125 -37.17 23.98 -36.38
CA SER A 125 -38.14 23.18 -35.62
C SER A 125 -38.17 21.70 -36.00
N ALA A 126 -37.64 21.33 -37.16
CA ALA A 126 -37.59 19.95 -37.62
C ALA A 126 -36.32 19.20 -37.18
N TYR A 127 -35.29 19.89 -36.69
CA TYR A 127 -34.04 19.27 -36.21
C TYR A 127 -34.14 18.90 -34.72
N VAL A 128 -34.97 17.90 -34.44
CA VAL A 128 -35.23 17.40 -33.08
C VAL A 128 -34.49 16.07 -32.81
N ARG A 129 -34.36 15.71 -31.53
CA ARG A 129 -33.81 14.41 -31.12
C ARG A 129 -34.53 13.27 -31.85
N GLY A 130 -33.76 12.39 -32.49
CA GLY A 130 -34.25 11.29 -33.30
C GLY A 130 -34.38 11.58 -34.80
N ALA A 131 -34.22 12.84 -35.24
CA ALA A 131 -34.18 13.17 -36.66
C ALA A 131 -32.92 12.59 -37.34
N ARG A 132 -33.09 12.16 -38.59
CA ARG A 132 -32.00 11.69 -39.45
C ARG A 132 -31.60 12.82 -40.39
N VAL A 133 -30.30 13.08 -40.48
CA VAL A 133 -29.73 14.19 -41.25
C VAL A 133 -28.62 13.67 -42.17
N LYS A 134 -28.50 14.29 -43.35
CA LYS A 134 -27.34 14.10 -44.22
C LYS A 134 -26.23 15.04 -43.78
N LEU A 135 -25.07 14.49 -43.55
CA LEU A 135 -23.86 15.19 -43.15
C LEU A 135 -22.83 15.10 -44.27
N ARG A 136 -22.13 16.20 -44.54
CA ARG A 136 -20.88 16.18 -45.29
C ARG A 136 -19.75 16.17 -44.27
N VAL A 137 -18.95 15.12 -44.30
CA VAL A 137 -17.74 15.04 -43.48
C VAL A 137 -16.73 16.04 -44.04
N LYS A 138 -16.31 17.01 -43.25
CA LYS A 138 -15.25 17.95 -43.62
C LYS A 138 -13.90 17.43 -43.15
N GLU A 139 -13.86 16.93 -41.93
CA GLU A 139 -12.66 16.40 -41.30
C GLU A 139 -13.06 15.34 -40.26
N LEU A 140 -12.49 14.12 -40.35
CA LEU A 140 -12.60 13.12 -39.28
C LEU A 140 -11.32 13.21 -38.45
N GLU A 141 -11.44 13.53 -37.17
CA GLU A 141 -10.29 13.44 -36.26
C GLU A 141 -9.91 11.97 -36.02
N LEU A 142 -8.88 11.50 -36.73
CA LEU A 142 -7.96 10.47 -36.26
C LEU A 142 -6.61 10.60 -36.98
N SER A 143 -5.66 11.21 -36.25
CA SER A 143 -4.21 11.09 -36.41
C SER A 143 -3.68 11.24 -37.85
N THR A 144 -3.62 12.48 -38.33
CA THR A 144 -2.85 12.88 -39.53
C THR A 144 -1.34 12.58 -39.44
N ARG A 145 -0.82 12.15 -38.29
CA ARG A 145 0.52 11.53 -38.18
C ARG A 145 0.62 10.12 -38.77
N PHE A 146 -0.46 9.32 -38.77
CA PHE A 146 -0.42 7.96 -39.31
C PHE A 146 -0.42 7.94 -40.85
N LEU A 147 -0.78 9.07 -41.48
CA LEU A 147 -0.79 9.29 -42.94
C LEU A 147 0.22 10.36 -43.40
N GLY A 148 1.13 10.82 -42.53
CA GLY A 148 2.29 11.64 -42.94
C GLY A 148 2.09 13.17 -43.03
N SER A 149 1.12 13.76 -42.32
CA SER A 149 0.89 15.21 -42.28
C SER A 149 1.53 15.87 -41.05
N ASN A 150 1.96 17.13 -41.20
CA ASN A 150 2.84 17.88 -40.29
C ASN A 150 2.12 18.93 -39.40
N LYS A 151 0.81 18.79 -39.14
CA LYS A 151 0.06 19.70 -38.26
C LYS A 151 -0.41 18.98 -36.98
N ASP A 152 -0.16 19.59 -35.82
CA ASP A 152 -0.66 19.12 -34.52
C ASP A 152 -2.11 19.62 -34.28
N LEU A 153 -2.99 18.77 -33.74
CA LEU A 153 -4.41 19.08 -33.46
C LEU A 153 -4.86 18.50 -32.09
N THR A 154 -5.76 19.22 -31.42
CA THR A 154 -6.37 18.93 -30.11
C THR A 154 -7.62 18.06 -30.24
N ILE A 155 -7.78 17.05 -29.37
CA ILE A 155 -8.91 16.09 -29.31
C ILE A 155 -10.26 16.84 -29.38
N LEU A 156 -10.87 16.87 -30.57
CA LEU A 156 -12.19 17.40 -30.80
C LEU A 156 -13.00 16.46 -31.72
N GLU A 157 -14.32 16.58 -31.59
CA GLU A 157 -15.35 15.85 -32.32
C GLU A 157 -15.15 15.90 -33.86
N ALA A 158 -15.71 14.94 -34.61
CA ALA A 158 -15.64 14.97 -36.07
C ALA A 158 -16.31 16.24 -36.64
N ASP A 159 -15.63 17.00 -37.51
CA ASP A 159 -16.22 18.18 -38.16
C ASP A 159 -17.06 17.75 -39.37
N CYS A 160 -18.37 17.95 -39.26
CA CYS A 160 -19.32 17.71 -40.33
C CYS A 160 -20.20 18.94 -40.55
N GLN A 161 -20.70 19.08 -41.77
CA GLN A 161 -21.70 20.07 -42.13
C GLN A 161 -23.02 19.39 -42.47
N ILE A 162 -24.11 19.82 -41.84
CA ILE A 162 -25.45 19.37 -42.21
C ILE A 162 -25.79 19.87 -43.61
N ILE A 163 -26.06 18.94 -44.52
CA ILE A 163 -26.50 19.21 -45.89
C ILE A 163 -28.03 19.31 -45.95
N GLY A 164 -28.73 18.49 -45.17
CA GLY A 164 -30.19 18.46 -45.20
C GLY A 164 -30.81 17.47 -44.24
N LEU A 165 -32.11 17.62 -44.02
CA LEU A 165 -32.95 16.75 -43.20
C LEU A 165 -33.50 15.60 -44.06
N LEU A 166 -33.28 14.35 -43.64
CA LEU A 166 -33.83 13.16 -44.30
C LEU A 166 -35.20 12.79 -43.75
N SER A 167 -35.33 12.76 -42.43
CA SER A 167 -36.61 12.45 -41.77
C SER A 167 -36.62 13.03 -40.38
N SER A 168 -37.68 13.75 -40.02
CA SER A 168 -37.87 14.26 -38.66
C SER A 168 -39.11 13.65 -38.02
N PRO A 169 -39.05 13.23 -36.74
CA PRO A 169 -40.23 12.91 -35.96
C PRO A 169 -41.23 14.07 -35.82
N ALA A 170 -40.80 15.33 -36.02
CA ALA A 170 -41.63 16.52 -35.85
C ALA A 170 -42.45 16.89 -37.10
N ILE A 171 -42.18 16.28 -38.26
CA ILE A 171 -42.92 16.53 -39.50
C ILE A 171 -43.93 15.40 -39.72
N SER A 172 -45.23 15.67 -39.51
CA SER A 172 -46.30 14.73 -39.86
C SER A 172 -46.39 14.62 -41.38
N LYS A 173 -46.19 13.43 -41.95
CA LYS A 173 -46.27 13.21 -43.40
C LYS A 173 -47.66 13.56 -43.94
N THR A 174 -47.76 14.53 -44.84
CA THR A 174 -48.98 14.83 -45.59
C THR A 174 -49.18 13.83 -46.74
N ARG A 175 -50.43 13.51 -47.05
CA ARG A 175 -50.81 12.52 -48.09
C ARG A 175 -50.32 12.85 -49.50
N ALA A 176 -49.90 14.09 -49.76
CA ALA A 176 -49.32 14.54 -51.02
C ALA A 176 -47.83 14.12 -51.19
N ASP A 177 -47.09 13.97 -50.09
CA ASP A 177 -45.68 13.53 -50.12
C ASP A 177 -45.55 12.03 -50.40
N GLN A 178 -46.62 11.25 -50.20
CA GLN A 178 -46.67 9.81 -50.51
C GLN A 178 -46.83 9.51 -52.01
N ILE A 179 -47.18 10.50 -52.83
CA ILE A 179 -47.47 10.30 -54.26
C ILE A 179 -46.27 10.70 -55.14
N MET A 180 -45.46 11.67 -54.69
CA MET A 180 -44.21 12.06 -55.38
C MET A 180 -43.04 11.07 -55.17
N ASP A 181 -43.09 10.23 -54.14
CA ASP A 181 -42.08 9.18 -53.86
C ASP A 181 -42.21 7.93 -54.74
N LYS A 182 -43.22 7.84 -55.64
CA LYS A 182 -43.42 6.68 -56.52
C LYS A 182 -42.73 6.75 -57.89
N SER A 183 -42.10 7.88 -58.25
CA SER A 183 -41.40 8.03 -59.54
C SER A 183 -39.87 8.13 -59.44
N THR A 184 -39.31 7.94 -58.25
CA THR A 184 -37.86 7.78 -58.07
C THR A 184 -37.68 6.53 -57.21
N SER A 185 -37.24 5.45 -57.85
CA SER A 185 -36.98 4.15 -57.25
C SER A 185 -36.18 4.31 -55.94
N GLU A 186 -36.77 3.90 -54.81
CA GLU A 186 -36.03 3.61 -53.57
C GLU A 186 -34.86 2.63 -53.80
N GLN A 187 -34.81 1.94 -54.94
CA GLN A 187 -33.71 1.09 -55.36
C GLN A 187 -32.44 1.85 -55.78
N ASP A 188 -32.50 3.10 -56.24
CA ASP A 188 -31.29 3.82 -56.70
C ASP A 188 -30.53 4.51 -55.56
N ILE A 189 -31.22 4.89 -54.48
CA ILE A 189 -30.58 5.45 -53.27
C ILE A 189 -30.02 4.32 -52.38
N ILE A 190 -30.61 3.14 -52.44
CA ILE A 190 -30.11 1.95 -51.74
C ILE A 190 -28.91 1.34 -52.49
N ALA A 191 -28.86 1.40 -53.83
CA ALA A 191 -27.73 0.90 -54.62
C ALA A 191 -26.41 1.63 -54.38
N GLN A 192 -26.41 2.92 -54.00
CA GLN A 192 -25.17 3.65 -53.67
C GLN A 192 -24.61 3.36 -52.27
N ASN A 193 -25.36 2.70 -51.38
CA ASN A 193 -24.89 2.29 -50.06
C ASN A 193 -24.89 0.77 -49.84
N GLN A 194 -25.25 -0.04 -50.84
CA GLN A 194 -25.26 -1.51 -50.76
C GLN A 194 -24.13 -2.21 -51.56
N SER A 195 -23.17 -1.48 -52.13
CA SER A 195 -21.89 -2.07 -52.57
C SER A 195 -20.87 -2.21 -51.44
N LEU A 196 -21.22 -1.74 -50.24
CA LEU A 196 -20.49 -1.96 -49.00
C LEU A 196 -21.47 -2.61 -48.02
N ILE A 197 -21.25 -3.90 -47.74
CA ILE A 197 -21.95 -4.76 -46.75
C ILE A 197 -23.16 -5.54 -47.32
N GLN A 198 -22.93 -6.78 -47.72
CA GLN A 198 -23.90 -7.88 -47.56
C GLN A 198 -23.57 -8.65 -46.26
N PRO A 199 -24.57 -8.95 -45.42
CA PRO A 199 -24.41 -9.64 -44.14
C PRO A 199 -24.67 -11.15 -44.25
N THR A 200 -23.92 -11.95 -43.48
CA THR A 200 -24.36 -13.30 -43.09
C THR A 200 -24.46 -13.38 -41.57
N GLN A 201 -25.70 -13.21 -41.11
CA GLN A 201 -26.36 -13.78 -39.92
C GLN A 201 -25.47 -14.24 -38.76
N TRP A 202 -25.64 -13.61 -37.59
CA TRP A 202 -26.14 -14.28 -36.37
C TRP A 202 -26.70 -13.24 -35.36
N ASN A 203 -28.00 -13.38 -35.14
CA ASN A 203 -28.85 -13.01 -34.00
C ASN A 203 -28.89 -11.60 -33.37
N SER A 204 -30.11 -11.07 -33.48
CA SER A 204 -30.81 -10.23 -32.50
C SER A 204 -30.63 -10.66 -31.04
N LYS A 205 -30.24 -9.71 -30.18
CA LYS A 205 -30.90 -9.32 -28.91
C LYS A 205 -29.89 -8.71 -27.93
N VAL A 206 -29.55 -7.43 -28.10
CA VAL A 206 -29.34 -6.50 -26.96
C VAL A 206 -29.69 -5.07 -27.44
N SER A 207 -30.97 -4.73 -27.43
CA SER A 207 -31.41 -3.34 -27.39
C SER A 207 -32.75 -3.27 -26.68
N SER A 208 -32.67 -3.35 -25.35
CA SER A 208 -33.74 -2.90 -24.48
C SER A 208 -33.13 -2.41 -23.18
N LEU A 209 -33.54 -1.20 -22.78
CA LEU A 209 -33.28 -0.50 -21.52
C LEU A 209 -32.06 0.43 -21.54
N PHE A 210 -32.26 1.65 -22.05
CA PHE A 210 -32.26 2.83 -21.17
C PHE A 210 -33.17 3.91 -21.77
N THR A 211 -34.25 4.21 -21.06
CA THR A 211 -35.14 5.35 -21.30
C THR A 211 -35.24 6.14 -19.99
N PHE A 212 -35.10 7.46 -20.10
CA PHE A 212 -35.23 8.45 -19.04
C PHE A 212 -36.70 8.62 -18.59
N THR A 213 -36.90 9.06 -17.35
CA THR A 213 -38.09 9.85 -16.97
C THR A 213 -37.70 11.06 -16.13
N LYS A 214 -38.38 12.17 -16.41
CA LYS A 214 -38.20 13.56 -15.97
C LYS A 214 -39.30 13.89 -14.95
N VAL A 215 -39.08 14.80 -14.00
CA VAL A 215 -40.16 15.51 -13.28
C VAL A 215 -39.81 17.00 -13.21
N GLN A 216 -40.85 17.83 -13.40
CA GLN A 216 -40.88 19.28 -13.58
C GLN A 216 -40.68 20.10 -12.29
N SER A 217 -40.29 21.35 -12.53
CA SER A 217 -40.29 22.54 -11.67
C SER A 217 -41.70 23.03 -11.30
N ASP A 218 -41.82 23.75 -10.18
CA ASP A 218 -42.70 24.93 -10.05
C ASP A 218 -42.18 25.91 -8.98
N ASP A 219 -42.33 27.19 -9.33
CA ASP A 219 -42.46 28.43 -8.53
C ASP A 219 -41.26 29.11 -7.82
N GLU A 220 -40.80 30.21 -8.44
CA GLU A 220 -40.30 31.42 -7.77
C GLU A 220 -41.45 32.36 -7.42
N LYS A 221 -41.42 33.01 -6.23
CA LYS A 221 -41.99 34.36 -6.00
C LYS A 221 -41.65 34.99 -4.62
N PHE A 222 -41.23 36.26 -4.68
CA PHE A 222 -41.38 37.38 -3.71
C PHE A 222 -40.38 37.66 -2.54
N PHE A 223 -39.59 38.74 -2.77
CA PHE A 223 -39.31 39.95 -1.97
C PHE A 223 -38.67 39.95 -0.55
N LYS A 224 -37.53 40.66 -0.49
CA LYS A 224 -37.05 41.69 0.49
C LYS A 224 -37.71 41.81 1.87
N ASN A 225 -36.88 41.79 2.93
CA ASN A 225 -36.60 42.94 3.82
C ASN A 225 -35.86 42.49 5.11
N GLU A 226 -34.76 43.18 5.46
CA GLU A 226 -34.31 43.30 6.86
C GLU A 226 -35.31 44.19 7.65
N PRO A 227 -35.32 44.14 9.00
CA PRO A 227 -34.50 45.13 9.73
C PRO A 227 -33.88 44.66 11.07
N LYS A 228 -32.95 45.51 11.51
CA LYS A 228 -32.14 45.60 12.74
C LYS A 228 -32.94 45.73 14.05
N GLY A 229 -32.30 45.39 15.19
CA GLY A 229 -32.71 45.90 16.53
C GLY A 229 -32.05 45.21 17.75
N HIS A 230 -30.99 45.80 18.28
CA HIS A 230 -30.37 45.61 19.62
C HIS A 230 -31.28 46.13 20.78
N PRO A 231 -30.89 46.23 22.08
CA PRO A 231 -30.06 45.44 23.04
C PRO A 231 -30.72 45.31 24.47
N THR A 232 -29.94 44.94 25.51
CA THR A 232 -30.13 45.14 27.00
C THR A 232 -31.09 44.21 27.77
N SER A 233 -30.98 43.91 29.08
CA SER A 233 -29.92 43.86 30.12
C SER A 233 -30.52 43.26 31.41
N SER A 234 -29.65 42.74 32.30
CA SER A 234 -29.70 42.77 33.78
C SER A 234 -30.74 41.99 34.63
N HIS A 235 -30.18 41.16 35.54
CA HIS A 235 -30.51 40.94 36.98
C HIS A 235 -31.91 40.32 37.35
N GLN A 236 -32.12 39.44 38.34
CA GLN A 236 -31.39 39.00 39.55
C GLN A 236 -32.19 37.87 40.27
N PHE A 237 -31.52 37.03 41.09
CA PHE A 237 -32.03 36.25 42.27
C PHE A 237 -33.03 35.07 42.02
N ARG A 238 -33.02 33.91 42.71
CA ARG A 238 -32.28 33.34 43.87
C ARG A 238 -32.44 31.80 43.87
N LYS A 239 -31.45 31.14 44.46
CA LYS A 239 -31.29 29.73 44.86
C LYS A 239 -32.57 28.97 45.30
N THR A 240 -32.65 27.68 44.93
CA THR A 240 -32.96 26.57 45.87
C THR A 240 -32.57 25.18 45.33
N SER A 241 -31.92 24.41 46.21
CA SER A 241 -31.82 22.94 46.34
C SER A 241 -31.19 22.09 45.22
N THR A 242 -29.87 22.00 45.21
CA THR A 242 -29.10 20.85 44.69
C THR A 242 -28.24 20.21 45.78
N GLU A 243 -28.74 20.14 47.02
CA GLU A 243 -28.04 19.48 48.14
C GLU A 243 -28.68 18.15 48.58
N SER A 244 -29.86 17.77 48.09
CA SER A 244 -30.45 16.47 48.42
C SER A 244 -29.99 15.32 47.51
N PHE A 245 -29.42 15.64 46.34
CA PHE A 245 -29.00 14.63 45.36
C PHE A 245 -27.59 14.08 45.64
N VAL A 246 -26.71 14.91 46.21
CA VAL A 246 -25.32 14.53 46.55
C VAL A 246 -25.24 13.75 47.87
N ALA A 247 -26.21 13.93 48.78
CA ALA A 247 -26.27 13.19 50.04
C ALA A 247 -26.81 11.76 49.90
N SER A 248 -27.69 11.49 48.92
CA SER A 248 -28.31 10.17 48.75
C SER A 248 -27.39 9.15 48.07
N LEU A 249 -26.38 9.61 47.30
CA LEU A 249 -25.35 8.75 46.71
C LEU A 249 -24.28 8.29 47.72
N LYS A 250 -24.10 9.01 48.84
CA LYS A 250 -23.17 8.62 49.92
C LYS A 250 -23.71 7.53 50.86
N ASN A 251 -25.01 7.25 50.83
CA ASN A 251 -25.65 6.28 51.73
C ASN A 251 -25.77 4.86 51.15
N TYR A 252 -25.56 4.64 49.85
CA TYR A 252 -25.57 3.28 49.29
C TYR A 252 -24.25 2.52 49.54
N SER A 253 -23.18 3.22 49.91
CA SER A 253 -21.89 2.62 50.28
C SER A 253 -21.80 2.18 51.75
N LYS A 254 -22.90 2.26 52.52
CA LYS A 254 -22.97 1.88 53.94
C LYS A 254 -24.20 1.01 54.20
N ARG A 255 -24.17 -0.28 53.84
CA ARG A 255 -24.87 -1.40 54.54
C ARG A 255 -24.86 -2.68 53.70
N VAL A 256 -23.71 -3.35 53.66
CA VAL A 256 -23.64 -4.80 53.93
C VAL A 256 -22.39 -4.99 54.77
N ARG A 257 -22.52 -4.72 56.08
CA ARG A 257 -21.50 -4.96 57.11
C ARG A 257 -22.21 -5.66 58.27
N PHE A 258 -22.01 -6.97 58.38
CA PHE A 258 -22.13 -7.88 59.53
C PHE A 258 -21.58 -9.21 58.98
N TYR A 259 -20.46 -9.79 59.40
CA TYR A 259 -19.84 -9.91 60.72
C TYR A 259 -18.37 -9.46 60.75
N ASP A 260 -18.02 -8.83 61.85
CA ASP A 260 -16.68 -8.55 62.35
C ASP A 260 -16.18 -9.79 63.14
N ARG A 261 -14.97 -10.29 62.85
CA ARG A 261 -13.94 -10.62 63.85
C ARG A 261 -12.64 -11.13 63.23
N SER A 262 -11.58 -10.39 63.55
CA SER A 262 -10.16 -10.74 63.70
C SER A 262 -9.41 -11.35 62.52
N GLU A 263 -8.67 -10.49 61.78
CA GLU A 263 -7.24 -10.66 61.48
C GLU A 263 -6.69 -9.34 60.90
N PRO A 264 -5.46 -8.91 61.24
CA PRO A 264 -4.94 -7.60 60.88
C PRO A 264 -4.71 -7.46 59.37
N ASP A 265 -5.17 -6.34 58.82
CA ASP A 265 -4.98 -5.89 57.44
C ASP A 265 -3.52 -6.02 56.99
N VAL A 266 -3.24 -7.00 56.13
CA VAL A 266 -2.09 -6.93 55.22
C VAL A 266 -2.55 -6.06 54.04
N GLN A 267 -2.29 -4.76 54.17
CA GLN A 267 -2.30 -3.83 53.06
C GLN A 267 -1.49 -4.45 51.90
N ARG A 268 -2.13 -4.78 50.78
CA ARG A 268 -1.39 -5.10 49.54
C ARG A 268 -0.84 -3.80 48.98
N GLU A 269 0.35 -3.43 49.45
CA GLU A 269 1.29 -2.61 48.67
C GLU A 269 1.66 -3.42 47.43
N VAL A 270 1.11 -3.04 46.27
CA VAL A 270 1.67 -3.49 45.00
C VAL A 270 2.81 -2.51 44.71
N ASP A 271 4.03 -2.91 45.08
CA ASP A 271 5.26 -2.20 44.71
C ASP A 271 5.23 -1.86 43.22
N GLN A 272 5.22 -0.57 42.89
CA GLN A 272 5.57 -0.10 41.55
C GLN A 272 7.07 -0.37 41.36
N LYS A 273 7.43 -1.59 40.96
CA LYS A 273 8.82 -1.91 40.60
C LYS A 273 9.28 -1.00 39.47
N ASN A 274 10.38 -0.30 39.69
CA ASN A 274 11.03 0.55 38.68
C ASN A 274 11.46 -0.30 37.47
N VAL A 275 11.46 0.28 36.26
CA VAL A 275 11.66 -0.47 35.00
C VAL A 275 13.06 -1.10 34.93
N GLU A 276 14.04 -0.42 35.50
CA GLU A 276 15.42 -0.89 35.65
C GLU A 276 15.48 -2.15 36.51
N ASP A 277 14.67 -2.24 37.57
CA ASP A 277 14.59 -3.43 38.44
C ASP A 277 13.98 -4.61 37.70
N VAL A 278 12.94 -4.37 36.90
CA VAL A 278 12.30 -5.42 36.09
C VAL A 278 13.28 -5.95 35.03
N LEU A 279 14.03 -5.06 34.38
CA LEU A 279 15.06 -5.46 33.42
C LEU A 279 16.20 -6.22 34.10
N PHE A 280 16.62 -5.81 35.30
CA PHE A 280 17.62 -6.55 36.05
C PHE A 280 17.12 -7.95 36.42
N ASP A 281 15.90 -8.05 36.97
CA ASP A 281 15.26 -9.31 37.37
C ASP A 281 15.13 -10.28 36.17
N MET A 282 14.93 -9.76 34.94
CA MET A 282 14.80 -10.56 33.71
C MET A 282 16.12 -11.24 33.27
N PHE A 283 17.27 -10.62 33.53
CA PHE A 283 18.58 -11.10 33.05
C PHE A 283 19.53 -11.53 34.17
N CYS A 284 19.14 -11.33 35.44
CA CYS A 284 19.90 -11.77 36.60
C CYS A 284 19.94 -13.30 36.67
N ASN A 285 21.08 -13.85 37.04
CA ASN A 285 21.16 -15.26 37.41
C ASN A 285 20.73 -15.41 38.87
N GLU A 286 19.68 -16.19 39.12
CA GLU A 286 19.11 -16.40 40.46
C GLU A 286 20.13 -16.97 41.46
N THR A 287 21.12 -17.71 40.98
CA THR A 287 22.14 -18.35 41.83
C THR A 287 23.24 -17.41 42.28
N THR A 288 23.65 -16.45 41.44
CA THR A 288 24.76 -15.52 41.74
C THR A 288 24.29 -14.14 42.15
N GLY A 289 23.03 -13.77 41.89
CA GLY A 289 22.53 -12.40 42.12
C GLY A 289 23.17 -11.36 41.20
N LEU A 290 23.85 -11.80 40.14
CA LEU A 290 24.59 -10.97 39.19
C LEU A 290 23.99 -11.08 37.78
N LEU A 291 24.03 -9.97 37.05
CA LEU A 291 23.59 -9.88 35.66
C LEU A 291 24.80 -9.92 34.72
N ALA A 292 24.80 -10.86 33.77
CA ALA A 292 25.85 -10.99 32.76
C ALA A 292 25.60 -10.03 31.58
N MET A 293 26.39 -8.97 31.46
CA MET A 293 26.18 -7.91 30.46
C MET A 293 26.27 -8.42 29.02
N GLY A 294 27.04 -9.47 28.76
CA GLY A 294 27.11 -10.09 27.44
C GLY A 294 25.76 -10.66 26.98
N LYS A 295 24.98 -11.25 27.89
CA LYS A 295 23.63 -11.76 27.57
C LYS A 295 22.65 -10.61 27.32
N PHE A 296 22.74 -9.55 28.14
CA PHE A 296 21.92 -8.36 28.00
C PHE A 296 22.18 -7.64 26.66
N LEU A 297 23.45 -7.38 26.32
CA LEU A 297 23.82 -6.74 25.05
C LEU A 297 23.49 -7.62 23.84
N ALA A 298 23.60 -8.95 23.97
CA ALA A 298 23.16 -9.87 22.93
C ALA A 298 21.64 -9.79 22.70
N ALA A 299 20.84 -9.72 23.77
CA ALA A 299 19.40 -9.53 23.69
C ALA A 299 19.01 -8.14 23.17
N LEU A 300 19.76 -7.09 23.51
CA LEU A 300 19.56 -5.76 22.92
C LEU A 300 19.83 -5.80 21.41
N ARG A 301 20.87 -6.51 20.97
CA ARG A 301 21.19 -6.69 19.54
C ARG A 301 20.09 -7.45 18.78
N THR A 302 19.39 -8.40 19.40
CA THR A 302 18.28 -9.10 18.73
C THR A 302 17.08 -8.19 18.46
N THR A 303 16.92 -7.09 19.22
CA THR A 303 15.91 -6.06 18.91
C THR A 303 16.25 -5.22 17.67
N GLY A 304 17.48 -5.33 17.16
CA GLY A 304 17.96 -4.61 15.97
C GLY A 304 18.81 -3.38 16.26
N ILE A 305 18.95 -2.96 17.52
CA ILE A 305 19.85 -1.85 17.90
C ILE A 305 21.30 -2.31 17.82
N ARG A 306 22.14 -1.53 17.13
CA ARG A 306 23.57 -1.80 17.00
C ARG A 306 24.36 -1.20 18.15
N ARG A 307 25.52 -1.79 18.43
CA ARG A 307 26.49 -1.28 19.43
C ARG A 307 27.02 0.12 19.10
N THR A 308 27.01 0.49 17.83
CA THR A 308 27.48 1.77 17.32
C THR A 308 26.38 2.83 17.28
N ASP A 309 25.17 2.55 17.79
CA ASP A 309 24.08 3.52 17.85
C ASP A 309 24.45 4.66 18.82
N PRO A 310 24.48 5.93 18.36
CA PRO A 310 24.82 7.08 19.19
C PRO A 310 23.97 7.21 20.47
N ARG A 311 22.71 6.77 20.45
CA ARG A 311 21.77 6.87 21.59
C ARG A 311 22.09 5.90 22.73
N ILE A 312 22.96 4.92 22.52
CA ILE A 312 23.43 4.01 23.59
C ILE A 312 24.92 4.23 23.93
N ASN A 313 25.53 5.31 23.41
CA ASN A 313 26.95 5.57 23.62
C ASN A 313 27.26 5.80 25.11
N GLU A 314 26.36 6.44 25.86
CA GLU A 314 26.50 6.68 27.30
C GLU A 314 26.50 5.38 28.11
N LEU A 315 25.59 4.44 27.80
CA LEU A 315 25.60 3.07 28.33
C LEU A 315 26.97 2.41 28.12
N MET A 316 27.49 2.47 26.89
CA MET A 316 28.77 1.86 26.55
C MET A 316 29.96 2.56 27.24
N GLU A 317 29.90 3.88 27.41
CA GLU A 317 30.92 4.64 28.13
C GLU A 317 30.92 4.35 29.63
N ASN A 318 29.73 4.30 30.25
CA ASN A 318 29.56 3.94 31.65
C ASN A 318 30.04 2.52 31.92
N LEU A 319 29.75 1.57 31.02
CA LEU A 319 30.28 0.22 31.08
C LEU A 319 31.82 0.18 31.05
N ARG A 320 32.45 1.00 30.20
CA ARG A 320 33.91 1.14 30.15
C ARG A 320 34.49 1.78 31.41
N LYS A 321 33.78 2.74 32.03
CA LYS A 321 34.18 3.35 33.31
C LYS A 321 34.17 2.32 34.43
N VAL A 322 33.08 1.55 34.54
CA VAL A 322 32.95 0.46 35.53
C VAL A 322 34.01 -0.62 35.33
N HIS A 323 34.35 -0.93 34.07
CA HIS A 323 35.44 -1.86 33.76
C HIS A 323 36.78 -1.42 34.36
N LYS A 324 37.13 -0.15 34.15
CA LYS A 324 38.40 0.44 34.60
C LYS A 324 38.48 0.51 36.12
N THR A 325 37.38 0.81 36.80
CA THR A 325 37.35 0.88 38.28
C THR A 325 37.47 -0.49 38.94
N ASN A 326 37.02 -1.56 38.29
CA ASN A 326 37.04 -2.91 38.85
C ASN A 326 38.34 -3.70 38.59
N ASN A 327 39.37 -3.11 37.97
CA ASN A 327 40.69 -3.72 37.73
C ASN A 327 40.65 -5.15 37.13
N TYR A 328 39.70 -5.43 36.23
CA TYR A 328 39.67 -6.69 35.50
C TYR A 328 40.76 -6.69 34.41
N GLU A 329 41.98 -7.12 34.76
CA GLU A 329 43.19 -7.12 33.90
C GLU A 329 43.13 -8.04 32.65
N GLY A 330 41.98 -8.62 32.29
CA GLY A 330 41.89 -9.52 31.13
C GLY A 330 40.51 -9.73 30.52
N GLY A 331 39.51 -8.89 30.84
CA GLY A 331 38.14 -9.03 30.33
C GLY A 331 37.78 -7.95 29.30
N SER A 332 36.85 -8.24 28.38
CA SER A 332 36.20 -7.17 27.61
C SER A 332 35.23 -6.41 28.51
N PRO A 333 35.02 -5.09 28.33
CA PRO A 333 33.99 -4.35 29.06
C PRO A 333 32.61 -5.02 28.99
N GLU A 334 32.33 -5.72 27.89
CA GLU A 334 31.05 -6.39 27.60
C GLU A 334 30.83 -7.70 28.36
N THR A 335 31.87 -8.35 28.88
CA THR A 335 31.76 -9.66 29.56
C THR A 335 31.64 -9.55 31.08
N GLN A 336 31.33 -8.36 31.58
CA GLN A 336 31.22 -8.10 33.02
C GLN A 336 29.92 -8.64 33.62
N ASN A 337 30.01 -9.01 34.88
CA ASN A 337 28.87 -9.31 35.72
C ASN A 337 28.61 -8.11 36.63
N LEU A 338 27.40 -7.56 36.57
CA LEU A 338 27.03 -6.36 37.33
C LEU A 338 26.04 -6.69 38.44
N ASN A 339 26.17 -5.97 39.55
CA ASN A 339 25.21 -5.95 40.66
C ASN A 339 24.03 -5.06 40.27
N ARG A 340 22.92 -5.16 41.02
CA ARG A 340 21.70 -4.37 40.77
C ARG A 340 21.94 -2.86 40.69
N GLU A 341 22.65 -2.31 41.67
CA GLU A 341 22.91 -0.87 41.76
C GLU A 341 23.82 -0.38 40.63
N THR A 342 24.87 -1.14 40.31
CA THR A 342 25.79 -0.78 39.22
C THR A 342 25.13 -0.89 37.86
N PHE A 343 24.25 -1.88 37.65
CA PHE A 343 23.45 -1.99 36.43
C PHE A 343 22.51 -0.79 36.26
N LYS A 344 21.82 -0.37 37.33
CA LYS A 344 20.95 0.82 37.30
C LYS A 344 21.71 2.07 36.87
N ALA A 345 22.85 2.35 37.51
CA ALA A 345 23.66 3.51 37.18
C ALA A 345 24.18 3.49 35.73
N VAL A 346 24.43 2.30 35.18
CA VAL A 346 24.91 2.14 33.80
C VAL A 346 23.78 2.38 32.78
N ILE A 347 22.56 1.91 33.05
CA ILE A 347 21.44 1.94 32.09
C ILE A 347 20.59 3.22 32.16
N GLU A 348 20.59 3.92 33.31
CA GLU A 348 19.73 5.07 33.59
C GLU A 348 19.67 6.12 32.46
N PRO A 349 20.77 6.54 31.81
CA PRO A 349 20.70 7.57 30.76
C PRO A 349 19.95 7.13 29.51
N ASN A 350 19.92 5.82 29.21
CA ASN A 350 19.36 5.27 27.97
C ASN A 350 18.17 4.34 28.22
N ILE A 351 17.61 4.35 29.44
CA ILE A 351 16.55 3.43 29.87
C ILE A 351 15.29 3.53 29.00
N VAL A 352 14.92 4.72 28.53
CA VAL A 352 13.70 4.92 27.74
C VAL A 352 13.77 4.15 26.42
N LEU A 353 14.89 4.24 25.69
CA LEU A 353 15.09 3.53 24.43
C LEU A 353 15.14 2.01 24.68
N ILE A 354 15.89 1.60 25.70
CA ILE A 354 16.09 0.19 26.00
C ILE A 354 14.80 -0.48 26.49
N ALA A 355 14.02 0.21 27.33
CA ALA A 355 12.71 -0.26 27.77
C ALA A 355 11.75 -0.42 26.59
N ARG A 356 11.73 0.53 25.63
CA ARG A 356 10.94 0.40 24.39
C ARG A 356 11.37 -0.81 23.57
N ALA A 357 12.67 -1.05 23.46
CA ALA A 357 13.24 -2.19 22.75
C ALA A 357 12.76 -3.53 23.33
N PHE A 358 12.92 -3.73 24.65
CA PHE A 358 12.54 -4.98 25.32
C PHE A 358 11.04 -5.18 25.49
N ARG A 359 10.25 -4.10 25.48
CA ARG A 359 8.78 -4.18 25.48
C ARG A 359 8.19 -4.43 24.09
N HIS A 360 9.02 -4.63 23.07
CA HIS A 360 8.59 -4.81 21.68
C HIS A 360 7.76 -3.62 21.15
N GLN A 361 8.06 -2.40 21.62
CA GLN A 361 7.35 -1.17 21.23
C GLN A 361 8.00 -0.45 20.04
N PHE A 362 8.94 -1.10 19.36
CA PHE A 362 9.46 -0.61 18.09
C PHE A 362 8.48 -0.89 16.95
N VAL A 363 8.60 -0.10 15.89
CA VAL A 363 7.77 -0.18 14.69
C VAL A 363 7.81 -1.56 14.03
N VAL A 364 8.92 -2.31 14.19
CA VAL A 364 9.00 -3.73 13.85
C VAL A 364 9.30 -4.53 15.14
N PRO A 365 8.27 -5.09 15.80
CA PRO A 365 8.42 -5.82 17.05
C PRO A 365 9.26 -7.10 16.95
N ASP A 366 9.02 -7.90 15.90
CA ASP A 366 9.78 -9.11 15.57
C ASP A 366 10.81 -8.82 14.47
N PHE A 367 11.88 -8.10 14.87
CA PHE A 367 12.92 -7.70 13.93
C PHE A 367 13.66 -8.90 13.33
N LEU A 368 13.93 -9.94 14.13
CA LEU A 368 14.63 -11.14 13.65
C LEU A 368 13.84 -11.88 12.57
N GLY A 369 12.52 -12.02 12.76
CA GLY A 369 11.64 -12.59 11.74
C GLY A 369 11.64 -11.77 10.45
N PHE A 370 11.56 -10.44 10.58
CA PHE A 370 11.63 -9.51 9.45
C PHE A 370 12.97 -9.59 8.70
N THR A 371 14.10 -9.64 9.40
CA THR A 371 15.42 -9.73 8.75
C THR A 371 15.62 -11.05 7.99
N LYS A 372 15.04 -12.15 8.47
CA LYS A 372 15.07 -13.44 7.75
C LYS A 372 14.30 -13.36 6.42
N ASP A 373 13.14 -12.73 6.44
CA ASP A 373 12.35 -12.50 5.21
C ASP A 373 13.14 -11.61 4.22
N ILE A 374 13.84 -10.58 4.70
CA ILE A 374 14.73 -9.73 3.86
C ILE A 374 15.93 -10.53 3.31
N GLU A 375 16.52 -11.41 4.11
CA GLU A 375 17.61 -12.28 3.70
C GLU A 375 17.19 -13.24 2.58
N GLU A 376 16.00 -13.82 2.66
CA GLU A 376 15.44 -14.69 1.60
C GLU A 376 15.28 -13.92 0.28
N ILE A 377 14.74 -12.70 0.32
CA ILE A 377 14.61 -11.82 -0.84
C ILE A 377 15.99 -11.47 -1.41
N TYR A 378 16.96 -11.17 -0.55
CA TYR A 378 18.33 -10.86 -0.95
C TYR A 378 18.96 -12.00 -1.77
N TRP A 379 18.83 -13.25 -1.30
CA TRP A 379 19.37 -14.42 -2.00
C TRP A 379 18.66 -14.69 -3.33
N LYS A 380 17.34 -14.47 -3.40
CA LYS A 380 16.56 -14.56 -4.64
C LYS A 380 16.99 -13.51 -5.68
N CYS A 381 17.36 -12.30 -5.24
CA CYS A 381 17.84 -11.26 -6.14
C CYS A 381 19.30 -11.46 -6.55
N LYS A 382 20.12 -12.10 -5.71
CA LYS A 382 21.54 -12.33 -5.97
C LYS A 382 21.79 -13.25 -7.18
N SER A 383 20.87 -14.16 -7.49
CA SER A 383 20.98 -15.04 -8.65
C SER A 383 20.80 -14.31 -9.99
N ASN A 384 20.25 -13.09 -9.98
CA ASN A 384 20.05 -12.31 -11.19
C ASN A 384 21.35 -11.60 -11.60
N THR A 385 21.89 -11.96 -12.76
CA THR A 385 23.11 -11.39 -13.33
C THR A 385 22.86 -10.47 -14.53
N ASP A 386 21.60 -10.10 -14.77
CA ASP A 386 21.24 -9.23 -15.89
C ASP A 386 21.69 -7.77 -15.70
N GLY A 387 21.71 -7.03 -16.80
CA GLY A 387 22.06 -5.61 -16.83
C GLY A 387 23.50 -5.33 -17.25
N LYS A 388 23.85 -4.04 -17.30
CA LYS A 388 25.20 -3.58 -17.66
C LYS A 388 25.64 -2.47 -16.73
N VAL A 389 26.91 -2.50 -16.32
CA VAL A 389 27.51 -1.42 -15.52
C VAL A 389 27.58 -0.15 -16.37
N ALA A 390 27.35 1.00 -15.74
CA ALA A 390 27.50 2.29 -16.39
C ALA A 390 28.94 2.49 -16.87
N SER A 391 29.12 2.71 -18.18
CA SER A 391 30.44 2.75 -18.83
C SER A 391 30.81 4.07 -19.50
N TYR A 392 29.96 5.10 -19.36
CA TYR A 392 30.21 6.42 -19.97
C TYR A 392 31.38 7.18 -19.32
N ILE A 393 31.75 6.82 -18.08
CA ILE A 393 32.99 7.25 -17.44
C ILE A 393 33.81 6.04 -16.97
N PRO A 394 35.16 6.09 -17.04
CA PRO A 394 36.04 4.98 -16.68
C PRO A 394 35.88 4.49 -15.23
N GLN A 395 35.58 5.39 -14.30
CA GLN A 395 35.48 5.09 -12.87
C GLN A 395 34.27 4.20 -12.57
N LEU A 396 33.14 4.44 -13.22
CA LEU A 396 31.95 3.58 -13.08
C LEU A 396 32.14 2.26 -13.81
N ALA A 397 32.82 2.27 -14.97
CA ALA A 397 33.10 1.06 -15.75
C ALA A 397 33.98 0.04 -15.01
N ARG A 398 34.81 0.50 -14.06
CA ARG A 398 35.73 -0.34 -13.27
C ARG A 398 35.07 -1.01 -12.07
N VAL A 399 33.83 -0.65 -11.73
CA VAL A 399 33.14 -1.22 -10.57
C VAL A 399 32.79 -2.67 -10.85
N ASN A 400 33.01 -3.56 -9.88
CA ASN A 400 32.69 -4.97 -10.03
C ASN A 400 31.17 -5.17 -10.22
N PRO A 401 30.71 -5.78 -11.33
CA PRO A 401 29.29 -6.06 -11.56
C PRO A 401 28.68 -7.01 -10.52
N ASP A 402 29.47 -7.81 -9.83
CA ASP A 402 28.98 -8.80 -8.87
C ASP A 402 28.53 -8.18 -7.54
N TYR A 403 28.91 -6.93 -7.27
CA TYR A 403 28.57 -6.27 -6.02
C TYR A 403 27.06 -6.19 -5.81
N TRP A 404 26.66 -6.60 -4.60
CA TRP A 404 25.26 -6.58 -4.16
C TRP A 404 25.16 -6.36 -2.67
N GLY A 405 24.54 -5.25 -2.28
CA GLY A 405 24.30 -4.91 -0.88
C GLY A 405 22.88 -4.42 -0.65
N VAL A 406 22.29 -4.84 0.47
CA VAL A 406 21.00 -4.35 0.96
C VAL A 406 21.17 -3.93 2.41
N ALA A 407 20.78 -2.70 2.73
CA ALA A 407 20.79 -2.15 4.08
C ALA A 407 19.41 -1.59 4.44
N VAL A 408 18.99 -1.83 5.67
CA VAL A 408 17.69 -1.43 6.22
C VAL A 408 17.91 -0.71 7.55
N CYS A 409 17.23 0.42 7.72
CA CYS A 409 17.16 1.16 8.98
C CYS A 409 15.69 1.52 9.27
N THR A 410 15.14 1.10 10.40
CA THR A 410 13.76 1.46 10.80
C THR A 410 13.72 2.87 11.39
N VAL A 411 12.52 3.44 11.51
CA VAL A 411 12.35 4.77 12.14
C VAL A 411 12.71 4.80 13.62
N ASP A 412 12.80 3.64 14.28
CA ASP A 412 13.28 3.50 15.66
C ASP A 412 14.80 3.22 15.76
N GLY A 413 15.49 3.11 14.63
CA GLY A 413 16.94 2.88 14.56
C GLY A 413 17.34 1.39 14.58
N GLN A 414 16.41 0.47 14.36
CA GLN A 414 16.75 -0.95 14.16
C GLN A 414 17.45 -1.10 12.80
N ARG A 415 18.62 -1.76 12.75
CA ARG A 415 19.44 -1.83 11.53
C ARG A 415 19.82 -3.25 11.15
N PHE A 416 19.70 -3.57 9.87
CA PHE A 416 20.10 -4.84 9.28
C PHE A 416 20.76 -4.60 7.93
N SER A 417 21.90 -5.24 7.69
CA SER A 417 22.63 -5.09 6.43
C SER A 417 23.23 -6.42 6.00
N ILE A 418 23.17 -6.71 4.71
CA ILE A 418 23.62 -7.97 4.10
C ILE A 418 24.28 -7.69 2.74
N GLY A 419 25.38 -8.39 2.46
CA GLY A 419 26.17 -8.22 1.22
C GLY A 419 27.19 -7.07 1.30
N ASP A 420 27.48 -6.47 0.15
CA ASP A 420 28.56 -5.46 -0.05
C ASP A 420 28.15 -4.05 0.41
N VAL A 421 27.62 -3.94 1.62
CA VAL A 421 26.97 -2.73 2.14
C VAL A 421 27.93 -1.63 2.61
N HIS A 422 29.18 -1.99 2.91
CA HIS A 422 30.22 -1.08 3.39
C HIS A 422 31.16 -0.61 2.28
N VAL A 423 30.99 -1.10 1.06
CA VAL A 423 31.77 -0.64 -0.09
C VAL A 423 31.34 0.80 -0.43
N PRO A 424 32.27 1.76 -0.49
CA PRO A 424 31.93 3.12 -0.84
C PRO A 424 31.60 3.24 -2.34
N PHE A 425 30.58 4.03 -2.66
CA PHE A 425 30.20 4.38 -4.03
C PHE A 425 29.78 5.85 -4.11
N THR A 426 29.81 6.41 -5.31
CA THR A 426 29.35 7.80 -5.54
C THR A 426 27.83 7.89 -5.54
N LEU A 427 27.27 8.90 -4.87
CA LEU A 427 25.82 9.07 -4.71
C LEU A 427 25.08 9.25 -6.03
N GLN A 428 25.70 9.94 -6.99
CA GLN A 428 25.11 10.24 -8.29
C GLN A 428 23.71 10.86 -8.11
N SER A 429 22.73 10.48 -8.93
CA SER A 429 21.35 10.98 -8.85
C SER A 429 20.63 10.71 -7.53
N CYS A 430 21.12 9.83 -6.65
CA CYS A 430 20.54 9.64 -5.31
C CYS A 430 20.70 10.89 -4.42
N SER A 431 21.60 11.82 -4.76
CA SER A 431 21.79 13.10 -4.07
C SER A 431 20.71 14.15 -4.37
N LYS A 432 19.98 14.01 -5.49
CA LYS A 432 18.94 14.97 -5.93
C LYS A 432 17.81 15.19 -4.92
N PRO A 433 17.16 14.14 -4.36
CA PRO A 433 16.14 14.34 -3.32
C PRO A 433 16.71 15.02 -2.07
N LEU A 434 17.97 14.73 -1.73
CA LEU A 434 18.63 15.27 -0.54
C LEU A 434 18.93 16.76 -0.69
N THR A 435 19.49 17.18 -1.83
CA THR A 435 19.72 18.60 -2.14
C THR A 435 18.42 19.38 -2.21
N TYR A 436 17.38 18.80 -2.80
CA TYR A 436 16.05 19.40 -2.84
C TYR A 436 15.46 19.57 -1.43
N ALA A 437 15.61 18.59 -0.55
CA ALA A 437 15.20 18.71 0.85
C ALA A 437 15.92 19.89 1.57
N VAL A 438 17.24 20.02 1.37
CA VAL A 438 18.02 21.14 1.95
C VAL A 438 17.55 22.49 1.39
N ALA A 439 17.25 22.57 0.09
CA ALA A 439 16.74 23.79 -0.53
C ALA A 439 15.36 24.19 0.01
N LEU A 440 14.44 23.23 0.14
CA LEU A 440 13.13 23.46 0.74
C LEU A 440 13.21 23.89 2.20
N GLU A 441 14.11 23.28 2.98
CA GLU A 441 14.28 23.63 4.40
C GLU A 441 14.72 25.09 4.55
N LYS A 442 15.61 25.56 3.67
CA LYS A 442 16.18 26.92 3.75
C LYS A 442 15.38 28.00 3.05
N LEU A 443 14.79 27.71 1.90
CA LEU A 443 14.12 28.69 1.05
C LEU A 443 12.59 28.56 1.06
N THR A 444 12.03 27.52 1.68
CA THR A 444 10.60 27.16 1.68
C THR A 444 10.08 26.70 0.31
N GLN A 445 8.96 25.99 0.32
CA GLN A 445 8.30 25.47 -0.89
C GLN A 445 7.96 26.56 -1.90
N LYS A 446 7.47 27.72 -1.43
CA LYS A 446 7.04 28.82 -2.31
C LYS A 446 8.17 29.37 -3.16
N VAL A 447 9.36 29.56 -2.57
CA VAL A 447 10.51 30.12 -3.31
C VAL A 447 11.08 29.06 -4.25
N VAL A 448 11.27 27.82 -3.79
CA VAL A 448 11.87 26.78 -4.63
C VAL A 448 11.01 26.51 -5.89
N HIS A 449 9.69 26.42 -5.72
CA HIS A 449 8.78 26.15 -6.84
C HIS A 449 8.39 27.36 -7.69
N GLN A 450 8.97 28.54 -7.42
CA GLN A 450 9.01 29.60 -8.43
C GLN A 450 9.99 29.28 -9.56
N TYR A 451 10.91 28.34 -9.35
CA TYR A 451 11.98 28.02 -10.29
C TYR A 451 11.84 26.61 -10.87
N VAL A 452 11.40 25.63 -10.07
CA VAL A 452 11.26 24.22 -10.48
C VAL A 452 9.82 23.73 -10.33
N GLY A 453 9.33 23.00 -11.33
CA GLY A 453 8.01 22.38 -11.31
C GLY A 453 7.89 21.22 -10.31
N GLN A 454 6.71 20.61 -10.32
CA GLN A 454 6.32 19.51 -9.41
C GLN A 454 5.83 18.26 -10.15
N GLU A 455 5.82 18.28 -11.48
CA GLU A 455 5.16 17.25 -12.28
C GLU A 455 6.18 16.34 -12.98
N PRO A 456 5.82 15.08 -13.27
CA PRO A 456 6.62 14.26 -14.16
C PRO A 456 6.65 14.88 -15.57
N SER A 457 7.75 14.69 -16.29
CA SER A 457 7.90 15.23 -17.66
C SER A 457 7.00 14.53 -18.68
N GLY A 458 6.64 13.27 -18.44
CA GLY A 458 5.93 12.43 -19.43
C GLY A 458 6.75 12.12 -20.70
N ARG A 459 8.02 12.53 -20.71
CA ARG A 459 9.00 12.31 -21.78
C ARG A 459 10.24 11.66 -21.20
N ASN A 460 11.04 11.06 -22.09
CA ASN A 460 12.30 10.44 -21.71
C ASN A 460 13.15 11.42 -20.91
N PHE A 461 13.74 10.97 -19.81
CA PHE A 461 14.65 11.78 -18.98
C PHE A 461 15.87 12.28 -19.79
N ASN A 462 16.14 11.60 -20.91
CA ASN A 462 16.86 11.96 -22.15
C ASN A 462 16.73 13.39 -22.68
N GLU A 463 15.52 13.92 -22.68
CA GLU A 463 15.18 15.03 -23.54
C GLU A 463 15.45 16.39 -22.88
N LEU A 464 15.95 17.34 -23.68
CA LEU A 464 16.16 18.72 -23.25
C LEU A 464 14.83 19.48 -23.38
N VAL A 465 13.93 19.27 -22.42
CA VAL A 465 12.59 19.87 -22.43
C VAL A 465 12.34 20.59 -21.11
N LEU A 466 11.77 21.80 -21.24
CA LEU A 466 11.22 22.58 -20.15
C LEU A 466 9.69 22.51 -20.21
N ASP A 467 9.05 22.77 -19.09
CA ASP A 467 7.59 22.82 -19.00
C ASP A 467 7.01 24.04 -19.75
N HIS A 468 5.68 24.16 -19.72
CA HIS A 468 4.95 25.27 -20.33
C HIS A 468 5.33 26.65 -19.74
N ASN A 469 5.83 26.69 -18.50
CA ASN A 469 6.32 27.88 -17.83
C ASN A 469 7.82 28.12 -18.07
N LYS A 470 8.46 27.34 -18.96
CA LYS A 470 9.90 27.36 -19.27
C LYS A 470 10.76 27.00 -18.06
N GLN A 471 10.25 26.19 -17.15
CA GLN A 471 10.93 25.69 -15.97
C GLN A 471 11.23 24.19 -16.09
N PRO A 472 12.22 23.66 -15.35
CA PRO A 472 12.41 22.22 -15.27
C PRO A 472 11.20 21.57 -14.61
N HIS A 473 10.75 20.45 -15.17
CA HIS A 473 9.54 19.75 -14.71
C HIS A 473 9.53 19.39 -13.22
N ASN A 474 10.68 18.95 -12.67
CA ASN A 474 10.82 18.54 -11.28
C ASN A 474 12.31 18.48 -10.86
N PRO A 475 12.62 18.45 -9.55
CA PRO A 475 14.00 18.38 -9.05
C PRO A 475 14.68 17.01 -9.23
N MET A 476 13.94 15.96 -9.64
CA MET A 476 14.50 14.60 -9.77
C MET A 476 15.23 14.37 -11.11
N ILE A 477 14.99 15.24 -12.10
CA ILE A 477 15.73 15.29 -13.37
C ILE A 477 16.97 16.19 -13.27
N ASN A 478 17.91 16.04 -14.21
CA ASN A 478 19.17 16.82 -14.20
C ASN A 478 18.94 18.33 -14.26
N ALA A 479 17.99 18.80 -15.09
CA ALA A 479 17.64 20.22 -15.22
C ALA A 479 17.24 20.83 -13.87
N GLY A 480 16.30 20.18 -13.18
CA GLY A 480 15.82 20.63 -11.88
C GLY A 480 16.89 20.52 -10.80
N ALA A 481 17.72 19.48 -10.81
CA ALA A 481 18.81 19.33 -9.84
C ALA A 481 19.89 20.42 -9.98
N ILE A 482 20.28 20.78 -11.21
CA ILE A 482 21.21 21.88 -11.48
C ILE A 482 20.60 23.20 -10.98
N LEU A 483 19.30 23.42 -11.23
CA LEU A 483 18.60 24.60 -10.76
C LEU A 483 18.53 24.65 -9.24
N VAL A 484 18.21 23.55 -8.55
CA VAL A 484 18.24 23.45 -7.08
C VAL A 484 19.63 23.76 -6.53
N CYS A 485 20.70 23.26 -7.17
CA CYS A 485 22.08 23.61 -6.79
C CYS A 485 22.35 25.11 -6.95
N SER A 486 21.83 25.74 -8.00
CA SER A 486 21.96 27.19 -8.20
C SER A 486 21.23 28.00 -7.12
N LEU A 487 20.06 27.53 -6.64
CA LEU A 487 19.34 28.15 -5.53
C LEU A 487 20.16 28.09 -4.23
N LEU A 488 20.75 26.92 -3.94
CA LEU A 488 21.62 26.75 -2.78
C LEU A 488 22.89 27.62 -2.87
N LYS A 489 23.50 27.74 -4.05
CA LYS A 489 24.69 28.58 -4.23
C LYS A 489 24.39 30.07 -4.15
N THR A 490 23.27 30.52 -4.73
CA THR A 490 22.99 31.94 -4.95
C THR A 490 22.12 32.56 -3.86
N LEU A 491 21.15 31.83 -3.29
CA LEU A 491 20.17 32.39 -2.36
C LEU A 491 20.43 32.04 -0.89
N VAL A 492 20.99 30.86 -0.63
CA VAL A 492 21.32 30.44 0.74
C VAL A 492 22.76 30.84 1.02
N LYS A 493 23.05 31.74 1.97
CA LYS A 493 24.43 32.17 2.31
C LYS A 493 25.28 32.55 1.08
N PRO A 494 24.89 33.55 0.28
CA PRO A 494 25.58 33.91 -0.96
C PRO A 494 27.05 34.29 -0.79
N GLU A 495 27.42 34.79 0.39
CA GLU A 495 28.75 35.27 0.75
C GLU A 495 29.84 34.19 0.78
N ILE A 496 29.47 32.91 0.92
CA ILE A 496 30.43 31.81 1.08
C ILE A 496 30.93 31.28 -0.27
N THR A 497 32.18 30.83 -0.26
CA THR A 497 32.86 30.24 -1.41
C THR A 497 32.22 28.91 -1.83
N LEU A 498 32.58 28.42 -3.02
CA LEU A 498 32.10 27.12 -3.51
C LEU A 498 32.53 25.96 -2.59
N ALA A 499 33.75 26.00 -2.06
CA ALA A 499 34.26 24.98 -1.14
C ALA A 499 33.46 24.96 0.17
N GLU A 500 33.25 26.13 0.79
CA GLU A 500 32.43 26.24 2.02
C GLU A 500 30.98 25.84 1.77
N LYS A 501 30.45 26.04 0.55
CA LYS A 501 29.12 25.59 0.15
C LYS A 501 29.03 24.06 0.10
N PHE A 502 30.08 23.41 -0.41
CA PHE A 502 30.19 21.97 -0.44
C PHE A 502 30.23 21.40 0.98
N ASP A 503 31.09 21.92 1.84
CA ASP A 503 31.17 21.51 3.25
C ASP A 503 29.84 21.72 3.99
N TYR A 504 29.18 22.86 3.73
CA TYR A 504 27.85 23.15 4.28
C TYR A 504 26.84 22.08 3.87
N THR A 505 26.82 21.66 2.60
CA THR A 505 25.88 20.67 2.08
C THR A 505 26.21 19.25 2.56
N GLN A 506 27.51 18.93 2.64
CA GLN A 506 28.00 17.67 3.19
C GLN A 506 27.59 17.50 4.65
N ASN A 507 27.66 18.56 5.46
CA ASN A 507 27.21 18.53 6.85
C ASN A 507 25.70 18.23 6.97
N TRP A 508 24.87 18.74 6.06
CA TRP A 508 23.45 18.35 6.00
C TRP A 508 23.29 16.86 5.73
N PHE A 509 24.12 16.29 4.84
CA PHE A 509 24.07 14.87 4.51
C PHE A 509 24.53 13.99 5.69
N GLN A 510 25.59 14.41 6.38
CA GLN A 510 26.06 13.76 7.61
C GLN A 510 24.97 13.76 8.71
N LYS A 511 24.26 14.87 8.90
CA LYS A 511 23.12 14.94 9.84
C LYS A 511 22.03 13.93 9.49
N MET A 512 21.69 13.81 8.21
CA MET A 512 20.71 12.80 7.74
C MET A 512 21.16 11.36 7.99
N ALA A 513 22.47 11.09 7.94
CA ALA A 513 23.04 9.77 8.19
C ALA A 513 23.43 9.52 9.65
N GLY A 514 23.07 10.44 10.57
CA GLY A 514 23.37 10.31 12.01
C GLY A 514 24.86 10.40 12.35
N GLY A 515 25.61 11.23 11.62
CA GLY A 515 27.03 11.47 11.83
C GLY A 515 27.96 10.52 11.08
N GLU A 516 27.42 9.59 10.28
CA GLU A 516 28.24 8.77 9.38
C GLU A 516 28.88 9.64 8.29
N ASN A 517 30.15 9.35 7.96
CA ASN A 517 30.95 10.24 7.12
C ASN A 517 30.57 10.12 5.63
N PHE A 518 30.55 11.26 4.95
CA PHE A 518 30.45 11.36 3.50
C PHE A 518 31.82 11.72 2.94
N GLY A 519 32.38 10.83 2.13
CA GLY A 519 33.60 11.09 1.37
C GLY A 519 33.36 11.92 0.11
N PHE A 520 34.42 12.11 -0.67
CA PHE A 520 34.37 12.79 -1.96
C PHE A 520 35.33 12.13 -2.95
N ASN A 521 34.81 11.75 -4.12
CA ASN A 521 35.62 11.18 -5.19
C ASN A 521 36.00 12.23 -6.22
N ASN A 522 37.20 12.79 -6.07
CA ASN A 522 37.71 13.76 -7.02
C ASN A 522 37.88 13.17 -8.44
N SER A 523 38.18 11.87 -8.57
CA SER A 523 38.38 11.25 -9.88
C SER A 523 37.07 11.16 -10.67
N VAL A 524 35.96 10.78 -10.00
CA VAL A 524 34.63 10.79 -10.62
C VAL A 524 34.20 12.21 -10.94
N PHE A 525 34.44 13.16 -10.04
CA PHE A 525 34.13 14.58 -10.29
C PHE A 525 34.80 15.11 -11.57
N LEU A 526 36.11 14.86 -11.74
CA LEU A 526 36.84 15.31 -12.92
C LEU A 526 36.31 14.66 -14.21
N SER A 527 36.04 13.36 -14.18
CA SER A 527 35.53 12.64 -15.36
C SER A 527 34.08 12.98 -15.69
N GLU A 528 33.21 13.14 -14.69
CA GLU A 528 31.85 13.66 -14.88
C GLU A 528 31.90 15.06 -15.51
N ARG A 529 32.75 15.95 -15.00
CA ARG A 529 32.88 17.31 -15.52
C ARG A 529 33.37 17.34 -16.96
N GLU A 530 34.28 16.44 -17.34
CA GLU A 530 34.81 16.35 -18.71
C GLU A 530 33.78 15.76 -19.68
N ALA A 531 32.99 14.76 -19.25
CA ALA A 531 31.97 14.10 -20.07
C ALA A 531 30.59 14.79 -20.05
N ALA A 532 30.47 15.97 -19.42
CA ALA A 532 29.20 16.62 -19.09
C ALA A 532 28.60 17.52 -20.19
N ASP A 533 28.88 17.28 -21.48
CA ASP A 533 28.39 18.13 -22.59
C ASP A 533 26.88 18.42 -22.52
N ARG A 534 26.09 17.39 -22.19
CA ARG A 534 24.64 17.52 -22.06
C ARG A 534 24.22 18.41 -20.91
N ASN A 535 24.90 18.33 -19.77
CA ASN A 535 24.59 19.18 -18.61
C ASN A 535 24.99 20.64 -18.88
N TYR A 536 26.08 20.88 -19.62
CA TYR A 536 26.43 22.21 -20.10
C TYR A 536 25.40 22.76 -21.08
N ALA A 537 24.98 21.98 -22.08
CA ALA A 537 23.94 22.37 -23.03
C ALA A 537 22.64 22.76 -22.31
N LEU A 538 22.20 21.94 -21.35
CA LEU A 538 21.03 22.21 -20.52
C LEU A 538 21.20 23.47 -19.66
N GLY A 539 22.39 23.67 -19.09
CA GLY A 539 22.75 24.88 -18.36
C GLY A 539 22.63 26.15 -19.21
N PHE A 540 23.16 26.12 -20.44
CA PHE A 540 23.05 27.25 -21.36
C PHE A 540 21.61 27.48 -21.82
N TYR A 541 20.87 26.42 -22.10
CA TYR A 541 19.46 26.48 -22.48
C TYR A 541 18.58 27.10 -21.38
N MET A 542 18.74 26.66 -20.13
CA MET A 542 18.04 27.25 -18.98
C MET A 542 18.44 28.72 -18.74
N ARG A 543 19.69 29.08 -19.03
CA ARG A 543 20.18 30.46 -18.89
C ARG A 543 19.56 31.39 -19.94
N GLU A 544 19.41 30.92 -21.18
CA GLU A 544 18.72 31.67 -22.25
C GLU A 544 17.26 31.96 -21.88
N HIS A 545 16.59 30.98 -21.27
CA HIS A 545 15.22 31.14 -20.76
C HIS A 545 15.10 31.89 -19.43
N LYS A 546 16.21 32.41 -18.88
CA LYS A 546 16.26 33.18 -17.61
C LYS A 546 15.64 32.45 -16.42
N VAL A 547 15.85 31.14 -16.36
CA VAL A 547 15.33 30.28 -15.28
C VAL A 547 16.15 30.43 -14.00
N PHE A 548 17.43 30.77 -14.10
CA PHE A 548 18.30 30.91 -12.94
C PHE A 548 18.01 32.20 -12.14
N PRO A 549 18.24 32.19 -10.81
CA PRO A 549 18.22 33.41 -10.00
C PRO A 549 19.15 34.50 -10.53
N GLU A 550 18.86 35.75 -10.17
CA GLU A 550 19.74 36.86 -10.49
C GLU A 550 21.13 36.65 -9.86
N LYS A 551 22.19 37.05 -10.58
CA LYS A 551 23.61 36.93 -10.18
C LYS A 551 24.15 35.49 -10.12
N THR A 552 23.46 34.51 -10.68
CA THR A 552 23.96 33.13 -10.76
C THR A 552 25.14 33.00 -11.73
N ASN A 553 26.26 32.43 -11.25
CA ASN A 553 27.35 31.96 -12.09
C ASN A 553 27.10 30.51 -12.53
N LEU A 554 26.80 30.30 -13.81
CA LEU A 554 26.46 28.97 -14.34
C LEU A 554 27.60 27.96 -14.16
N ARG A 555 28.86 28.36 -14.36
CA ARG A 555 30.00 27.45 -14.28
C ARG A 555 30.19 26.92 -12.87
N GLU A 556 30.14 27.81 -11.87
CA GLU A 556 30.19 27.42 -10.46
C GLU A 556 29.02 26.54 -10.05
N CYS A 557 27.82 26.77 -10.59
CA CYS A 557 26.65 25.94 -10.28
C CYS A 557 26.76 24.54 -10.85
N LEU A 558 27.31 24.40 -12.07
CA LEU A 558 27.58 23.09 -12.67
C LEU A 558 28.69 22.36 -11.92
N ASP A 559 29.79 23.04 -11.58
CA ASP A 559 30.85 22.46 -10.76
C ASP A 559 30.30 22.00 -9.40
N PHE A 560 29.46 22.81 -8.75
CA PHE A 560 28.80 22.44 -7.50
C PHE A 560 27.91 21.19 -7.64
N TYR A 561 27.13 21.12 -8.73
CA TYR A 561 26.30 19.96 -9.04
C TYR A 561 27.14 18.69 -9.23
N PHE A 562 28.24 18.76 -10.00
CA PHE A 562 29.13 17.61 -10.18
C PHE A 562 29.81 17.21 -8.87
N GLN A 563 30.18 18.17 -8.02
CA GLN A 563 30.75 17.88 -6.71
C GLN A 563 29.78 17.06 -5.83
N ILE A 564 28.51 17.47 -5.77
CA ILE A 564 27.49 16.77 -4.99
C ILE A 564 27.25 15.35 -5.52
N CYS A 565 27.14 15.17 -6.85
CA CYS A 565 26.99 13.85 -7.46
C CYS A 565 28.18 12.91 -7.17
N SER A 566 29.36 13.48 -6.95
CA SER A 566 30.62 12.76 -6.69
C SER A 566 30.93 12.55 -5.20
N MET A 567 30.01 12.92 -4.30
CA MET A 567 30.11 12.53 -2.89
C MET A 567 30.04 11.01 -2.76
N GLU A 568 30.79 10.44 -1.82
CA GLU A 568 30.85 9.00 -1.59
C GLU A 568 30.32 8.62 -0.22
N THR A 569 29.64 7.49 -0.16
CA THR A 569 29.22 6.86 1.09
C THR A 569 28.92 5.39 0.83
N CYS A 570 28.42 4.67 1.83
CA CYS A 570 28.06 3.27 1.71
C CYS A 570 26.54 3.05 1.84
N ALA A 571 26.08 1.85 1.49
CA ALA A 571 24.65 1.51 1.50
C ALA A 571 24.08 1.57 2.92
N ASP A 572 24.90 1.19 3.91
CA ASP A 572 24.55 1.23 5.31
C ASP A 572 24.21 2.65 5.79
N SER A 573 25.02 3.65 5.41
CA SER A 573 24.77 5.08 5.71
C SER A 573 23.54 5.60 4.98
N MET A 574 23.37 5.23 3.71
CA MET A 574 22.23 5.67 2.91
C MET A 574 20.91 5.08 3.39
N SER A 575 20.92 3.91 4.04
CA SER A 575 19.72 3.37 4.69
C SER A 575 19.24 4.26 5.85
N VAL A 576 20.18 4.87 6.60
CA VAL A 576 19.87 5.84 7.66
C VAL A 576 19.32 7.13 7.06
N VAL A 577 19.87 7.61 5.95
CA VAL A 577 19.34 8.76 5.21
C VAL A 577 17.89 8.51 4.76
N ALA A 578 17.62 7.34 4.17
CA ALA A 578 16.25 6.95 3.82
C ALA A 578 15.34 6.90 5.04
N ALA A 579 15.84 6.41 6.17
CA ALA A 579 15.06 6.28 7.39
C ALA A 579 14.77 7.64 8.04
N THR A 580 15.68 8.62 7.92
CA THR A 580 15.43 10.03 8.29
C THR A 580 14.27 10.62 7.49
N LEU A 581 14.17 10.30 6.19
CA LEU A 581 13.00 10.67 5.38
C LEU A 581 11.75 9.87 5.77
N ALA A 582 11.88 8.58 6.11
CA ALA A 582 10.77 7.77 6.59
C ALA A 582 10.19 8.30 7.92
N ASN A 583 11.04 8.87 8.77
CA ASN A 583 10.72 9.38 10.11
C ASN A 583 10.38 10.89 10.13
N GLY A 584 9.87 11.42 9.02
CA GLY A 584 9.40 12.80 8.95
C GLY A 584 10.49 13.87 9.14
N GLY A 585 11.75 13.53 8.91
CA GLY A 585 12.89 14.45 8.98
C GLY A 585 13.69 14.36 10.28
N ILE A 586 13.38 13.42 11.16
CA ILE A 586 14.13 13.16 12.39
C ILE A 586 15.07 11.97 12.16
N CYS A 587 16.36 12.14 12.43
CA CYS A 587 17.32 11.06 12.25
C CYS A 587 17.07 9.94 13.28
N PRO A 588 16.84 8.68 12.85
CA PRO A 588 16.38 7.62 13.76
C PRO A 588 17.44 7.12 14.74
N ILE A 589 18.73 7.45 14.52
CA ILE A 589 19.84 6.99 15.39
C ILE A 589 20.45 8.12 16.23
N THR A 590 20.02 9.37 16.05
CA THR A 590 20.47 10.52 16.88
C THR A 590 19.33 11.32 17.48
N ASP A 591 18.09 11.08 17.05
CA ASP A 591 16.90 11.88 17.37
C ASP A 591 17.04 13.37 17.00
N GLU A 592 18.02 13.74 16.18
CA GLU A 592 18.19 15.10 15.67
C GLU A 592 17.09 15.41 14.64
N LYS A 593 16.37 16.51 14.84
CA LYS A 593 15.42 17.04 13.85
C LYS A 593 16.18 17.73 12.72
N VAL A 594 16.40 17.02 11.62
CA VAL A 594 17.10 17.52 10.43
C VAL A 594 16.16 18.39 9.60
N PHE A 595 14.97 17.90 9.26
CA PHE A 595 14.01 18.63 8.41
C PHE A 595 12.66 18.85 9.09
N ARG A 596 11.91 19.82 8.56
CA ARG A 596 10.49 19.96 8.85
C ARG A 596 9.68 18.86 8.14
N PRO A 597 8.61 18.32 8.76
CA PRO A 597 7.80 17.28 8.14
C PRO A 597 7.19 17.66 6.78
N GLU A 598 6.87 18.95 6.59
CA GLU A 598 6.36 19.49 5.31
C GLU A 598 7.36 19.29 4.17
N VAL A 599 8.65 19.54 4.43
CA VAL A 599 9.74 19.36 3.46
C VAL A 599 9.84 17.91 3.05
N VAL A 600 9.81 17.01 4.03
CA VAL A 600 9.93 15.56 3.78
C VAL A 600 8.75 15.04 2.98
N ARG A 601 7.54 15.49 3.27
CA ARG A 601 6.34 15.16 2.49
C ARG A 601 6.51 15.53 1.01
N ASP A 602 7.00 16.73 0.72
CA ASP A 602 7.15 17.22 -0.65
C ASP A 602 8.24 16.42 -1.40
N VAL A 603 9.36 16.12 -0.72
CA VAL A 603 10.43 15.25 -1.25
C VAL A 603 9.92 13.85 -1.58
N LEU A 604 9.20 13.21 -0.65
CA LEU A 604 8.65 11.86 -0.84
C LEU A 604 7.57 11.81 -1.93
N SER A 605 6.82 12.90 -2.11
CA SER A 605 5.82 13.01 -3.17
C SER A 605 6.49 12.99 -4.55
N LEU A 606 7.56 13.76 -4.73
CA LEU A 606 8.31 13.80 -5.99
C LEU A 606 9.17 12.56 -6.23
N MET A 607 9.71 11.94 -5.18
CA MET A 607 10.37 10.64 -5.30
C MET A 607 9.40 9.56 -5.79
N HIS A 608 8.14 9.60 -5.34
CA HIS A 608 7.14 8.64 -5.79
C HIS A 608 6.79 8.77 -7.26
N SER A 609 6.60 9.99 -7.79
CA SER A 609 6.19 10.20 -9.18
C SER A 609 7.34 10.31 -10.19
N CYS A 610 8.53 10.74 -9.76
CA CYS A 610 9.63 11.16 -10.66
C CYS A 610 10.99 10.51 -10.33
N GLY A 611 11.05 9.56 -9.39
CA GLY A 611 12.32 9.13 -8.81
C GLY A 611 13.11 8.05 -9.57
N MET A 612 12.47 7.25 -10.42
CA MET A 612 13.03 6.07 -11.08
C MET A 612 13.18 6.25 -12.60
N TYR A 613 13.60 7.45 -13.03
CA TYR A 613 13.74 7.84 -14.44
C TYR A 613 12.45 7.56 -15.23
N ASP A 614 12.54 6.99 -16.43
CA ASP A 614 11.38 6.66 -17.26
C ASP A 614 10.52 5.54 -16.65
N TYR A 615 11.08 4.74 -15.74
CA TYR A 615 10.35 3.70 -15.00
C TYR A 615 9.50 4.27 -13.85
N SER A 616 9.57 5.57 -13.54
CA SER A 616 8.88 6.16 -12.37
C SER A 616 7.38 5.87 -12.33
N GLY A 617 6.68 5.97 -13.47
CA GLY A 617 5.24 5.69 -13.54
C GLY A 617 4.89 4.23 -13.27
N GLN A 618 5.65 3.30 -13.87
CA GLN A 618 5.44 1.86 -13.66
C GLN A 618 5.85 1.43 -12.25
N PHE A 619 6.94 2.00 -11.72
CA PHE A 619 7.39 1.76 -10.35
C PHE A 619 6.36 2.26 -9.33
N ALA A 620 5.79 3.45 -9.53
CA ALA A 620 4.72 3.98 -8.68
C ALA A 620 3.46 3.10 -8.70
N PHE A 621 3.17 2.43 -9.82
CA PHE A 621 2.02 1.54 -9.95
C PHE A 621 2.27 0.13 -9.36
N LYS A 622 3.43 -0.47 -9.62
CA LYS A 622 3.76 -1.83 -9.17
C LYS A 622 4.25 -1.84 -7.72
N VAL A 623 5.14 -0.92 -7.39
CA VAL A 623 5.82 -0.85 -6.09
C VAL A 623 5.12 0.17 -5.18
N GLY A 624 4.80 1.35 -5.70
CA GLY A 624 4.04 2.34 -4.94
C GLY A 624 4.76 2.95 -3.74
N LEU A 625 6.08 2.80 -3.66
CA LEU A 625 6.94 3.40 -2.63
C LEU A 625 7.75 4.58 -3.22
N PRO A 626 8.01 5.65 -2.45
CA PRO A 626 8.98 6.66 -2.83
C PRO A 626 10.37 6.05 -3.00
N ALA A 627 10.97 6.21 -4.18
CA ALA A 627 12.33 5.75 -4.43
C ALA A 627 13.12 6.76 -5.27
N LYS A 628 14.45 6.67 -5.24
CA LYS A 628 15.33 7.36 -6.19
C LYS A 628 16.46 6.44 -6.61
N SER A 629 16.59 6.21 -7.92
CA SER A 629 17.73 5.48 -8.47
C SER A 629 18.90 6.40 -8.84
N GLY A 630 20.12 5.86 -8.76
CA GLY A 630 21.37 6.46 -9.24
C GLY A 630 22.05 5.55 -10.25
N VAL A 631 22.74 6.15 -11.22
CA VAL A 631 23.53 5.42 -12.23
C VAL A 631 24.72 4.65 -11.64
N CYS A 632 25.03 4.88 -10.36
CA CYS A 632 25.96 4.05 -9.59
C CYS A 632 25.40 2.67 -9.21
N GLY A 633 24.14 2.37 -9.55
CA GLY A 633 23.46 1.13 -9.17
C GLY A 633 22.76 1.20 -7.81
N GLY A 634 22.69 2.39 -7.20
CA GLY A 634 21.99 2.61 -5.94
C GLY A 634 20.50 2.85 -6.14
N ILE A 635 19.67 2.36 -5.23
CA ILE A 635 18.27 2.75 -5.07
C ILE A 635 18.02 3.13 -3.62
N LEU A 636 17.66 4.40 -3.42
CA LEU A 636 17.17 4.93 -2.15
C LEU A 636 15.67 4.65 -2.07
N LEU A 637 15.23 3.76 -1.19
CA LEU A 637 13.83 3.37 -1.02
C LEU A 637 13.32 3.81 0.36
N VAL A 638 12.15 4.44 0.41
CA VAL A 638 11.55 4.90 1.67
C VAL A 638 10.21 4.24 1.88
N VAL A 639 10.01 3.60 3.03
CA VAL A 639 8.72 3.13 3.54
C VAL A 639 8.27 4.10 4.64
N PRO A 640 7.39 5.07 4.33
CA PRO A 640 7.04 6.13 5.27
C PRO A 640 6.53 5.57 6.60
N ASN A 641 7.01 6.14 7.71
CA ASN A 641 6.72 5.73 9.10
C ASN A 641 7.14 4.30 9.47
N VAL A 642 7.93 3.61 8.66
CA VAL A 642 8.39 2.23 8.95
C VAL A 642 9.92 2.14 8.87
N ALA A 643 10.48 2.33 7.67
CA ALA A 643 11.91 2.11 7.44
C ALA A 643 12.43 2.81 6.19
N GLY A 644 13.71 3.11 6.20
CA GLY A 644 14.52 3.38 5.02
C GLY A 644 15.29 2.14 4.58
N ILE A 645 15.34 1.91 3.27
CA ILE A 645 16.07 0.81 2.66
C ILE A 645 16.98 1.38 1.58
N PHE A 646 18.20 0.88 1.49
CA PHE A 646 19.09 1.18 0.39
C PHE A 646 19.60 -0.11 -0.23
N THR A 647 19.44 -0.24 -1.55
CA THR A 647 19.99 -1.36 -2.32
C THR A 647 21.08 -0.85 -3.25
N TRP A 648 22.17 -1.59 -3.39
CA TRP A 648 23.27 -1.23 -4.27
C TRP A 648 23.71 -2.42 -5.13
N SER A 649 23.49 -2.32 -6.44
CA SER A 649 24.04 -3.22 -7.45
C SER A 649 24.40 -2.44 -8.72
N PRO A 650 25.68 -2.38 -9.14
CA PRO A 650 26.13 -1.60 -10.30
C PRO A 650 25.45 -1.89 -11.65
N PRO A 651 25.07 -3.14 -12.00
CA PRO A 651 24.39 -3.43 -13.27
C PRO A 651 23.03 -2.73 -13.38
N LEU A 652 22.86 -1.97 -14.47
CA LEU A 652 21.66 -1.19 -14.77
C LEU A 652 20.82 -1.83 -15.88
N ASP A 653 19.52 -1.61 -15.81
CA ASP A 653 18.55 -1.87 -16.86
C ASP A 653 18.63 -0.81 -17.99
N PRO A 654 17.91 -0.98 -19.11
CA PRO A 654 17.88 0.01 -20.20
C PRO A 654 17.32 1.39 -19.78
N CYS A 655 16.58 1.47 -18.67
CA CYS A 655 16.04 2.72 -18.12
C CYS A 655 17.01 3.43 -17.17
N GLY A 656 18.17 2.83 -16.86
CA GLY A 656 19.19 3.37 -15.97
C GLY A 656 18.99 3.04 -14.48
N ASN A 657 18.09 2.11 -14.14
CA ASN A 657 17.86 1.65 -12.76
C ASN A 657 18.63 0.36 -12.48
N SER A 658 18.99 0.12 -11.21
CA SER A 658 19.65 -1.13 -10.80
C SER A 658 18.73 -2.34 -10.99
N VAL A 659 19.19 -3.36 -11.73
CA VAL A 659 18.37 -4.55 -12.04
C VAL A 659 17.97 -5.30 -10.78
N ARG A 660 18.96 -5.71 -9.96
CA ARG A 660 18.72 -6.41 -8.69
C ARG A 660 17.96 -5.53 -7.70
N GLY A 661 18.23 -4.22 -7.70
CA GLY A 661 17.53 -3.28 -6.82
C GLY A 661 16.03 -3.16 -7.14
N VAL A 662 15.65 -3.08 -8.43
CA VAL A 662 14.24 -3.05 -8.84
C VAL A 662 13.57 -4.39 -8.50
N GLN A 663 14.21 -5.51 -8.80
CA GLN A 663 13.69 -6.84 -8.44
C GLN A 663 13.46 -6.96 -6.93
N PHE A 664 14.41 -6.51 -6.11
CA PHE A 664 14.27 -6.51 -4.65
C PHE A 664 13.04 -5.73 -4.19
N CYS A 665 12.79 -4.55 -4.79
CA CYS A 665 11.62 -3.73 -4.46
C CYS A 665 10.29 -4.43 -4.82
N GLU A 666 10.24 -5.14 -5.95
CA GLU A 666 9.04 -5.88 -6.38
C GLU A 666 8.78 -7.08 -5.47
N GLU A 667 9.81 -7.87 -5.15
CA GLU A 667 9.73 -9.02 -4.23
C GLU A 667 9.33 -8.61 -2.81
N LEU A 668 9.88 -7.49 -2.31
CA LEU A 668 9.53 -6.93 -1.01
C LEU A 668 8.02 -6.73 -0.85
N LEU A 669 7.33 -6.31 -1.91
CA LEU A 669 5.90 -6.01 -1.87
C LEU A 669 4.99 -7.19 -2.20
N GLN A 670 5.55 -8.26 -2.76
CA GLN A 670 4.87 -9.55 -2.79
C GLN A 670 4.77 -10.13 -1.38
N VAL A 671 5.82 -9.95 -0.57
CA VAL A 671 5.87 -10.46 0.82
C VAL A 671 5.14 -9.55 1.81
N PHE A 672 5.36 -8.23 1.74
CA PHE A 672 4.89 -7.26 2.73
C PHE A 672 3.82 -6.30 2.21
N ASN A 673 2.92 -5.88 3.11
CA ASN A 673 1.88 -4.88 2.82
C ASN A 673 2.38 -3.43 2.89
N PHE A 674 3.53 -3.15 2.26
CA PHE A 674 4.15 -1.81 2.26
C PHE A 674 3.68 -0.89 1.14
N HIS A 675 2.93 -1.39 0.15
CA HIS A 675 2.46 -0.54 -0.93
C HIS A 675 1.62 0.60 -0.33
N ARG A 676 1.81 1.83 -0.81
CA ARG A 676 1.08 3.00 -0.29
C ARG A 676 -0.46 2.85 -0.26
N TYR A 677 -1.00 2.00 -1.14
CA TYR A 677 -2.43 1.78 -1.33
C TYR A 677 -2.85 0.36 -0.90
N ASP A 678 -1.96 -0.41 -0.25
CA ASP A 678 -2.33 -1.69 0.36
C ASP A 678 -3.19 -1.47 1.61
N ASN A 679 -4.08 -2.43 1.87
CA ASN A 679 -4.97 -2.39 3.02
C ASN A 679 -4.30 -2.95 4.28
N LEU A 680 -4.26 -2.17 5.36
CA LEU A 680 -3.67 -2.59 6.64
C LEU A 680 -4.51 -3.59 7.44
N LYS A 681 -5.81 -3.70 7.16
CA LYS A 681 -6.74 -4.57 7.90
C LYS A 681 -7.04 -5.88 7.18
N HIS A 682 -7.12 -5.86 5.86
CA HIS A 682 -7.67 -6.96 5.05
C HIS A 682 -6.67 -7.52 4.01
N ALA A 683 -5.36 -7.39 4.24
CA ALA A 683 -4.38 -8.07 3.39
C ALA A 683 -4.41 -9.58 3.69
N THR A 684 -4.92 -10.38 2.76
CA THR A 684 -5.16 -11.81 2.99
C THR A 684 -3.88 -12.65 2.96
N ASN A 685 -2.90 -12.28 2.13
CA ASN A 685 -1.70 -13.11 1.89
C ASN A 685 -0.36 -12.41 2.20
N LYS A 686 -0.36 -11.13 2.57
CA LYS A 686 0.87 -10.35 2.84
C LYS A 686 1.15 -10.26 4.34
N LYS A 687 2.43 -10.23 4.71
CA LYS A 687 2.89 -10.02 6.09
C LYS A 687 2.87 -8.54 6.44
N ASP A 688 2.44 -8.20 7.65
CA ASP A 688 2.59 -6.86 8.22
C ASP A 688 3.59 -6.90 9.38
N PRO A 689 4.83 -6.41 9.18
CA PRO A 689 5.86 -6.48 10.21
C PRO A 689 5.62 -5.50 11.36
N ARG A 690 4.63 -4.60 11.26
CA ARG A 690 4.25 -3.68 12.35
C ARG A 690 3.42 -4.35 13.45
N ARG A 691 2.91 -5.56 13.20
CA ARG A 691 2.08 -6.30 14.15
C ARG A 691 2.86 -7.44 14.78
N HIS A 692 2.59 -7.74 16.05
CA HIS A 692 3.14 -8.93 16.70
C HIS A 692 2.53 -10.20 16.08
N ARG A 693 3.38 -11.13 15.62
CA ARG A 693 2.94 -12.39 14.96
C ARG A 693 1.89 -13.15 15.78
N TYR A 694 2.10 -13.27 17.09
CA TYR A 694 1.22 -14.00 18.01
C TYR A 694 -0.05 -13.23 18.40
N GLU A 695 0.01 -11.91 18.45
CA GLU A 695 -1.14 -11.07 18.79
C GLU A 695 -2.15 -11.09 17.64
N THR A 696 -1.73 -11.07 16.38
CA THR A 696 -2.68 -11.14 15.25
C THR A 696 -3.46 -12.45 15.18
N LYS A 697 -2.80 -13.61 15.28
CA LYS A 697 -3.51 -14.90 15.24
C LYS A 697 -4.31 -15.12 16.52
N GLY A 698 -3.69 -14.92 17.69
CA GLY A 698 -4.35 -15.10 18.98
C GLY A 698 -5.54 -14.17 19.17
N LEU A 699 -5.40 -12.87 18.91
CA LEU A 699 -6.50 -11.90 19.05
C LEU A 699 -7.60 -12.15 18.02
N SER A 700 -7.25 -12.55 16.79
CA SER A 700 -8.23 -12.92 15.77
C SER A 700 -9.03 -14.16 16.19
N ILE A 701 -8.35 -15.18 16.72
CA ILE A 701 -8.99 -16.39 17.27
C ILE A 701 -9.86 -16.00 18.46
N VAL A 702 -9.34 -15.24 19.42
CA VAL A 702 -10.11 -14.79 20.59
C VAL A 702 -11.34 -13.98 20.18
N ASN A 703 -11.24 -13.11 19.18
CA ASN A 703 -12.38 -12.34 18.68
C ASN A 703 -13.43 -13.22 18.00
N LEU A 704 -12.99 -14.21 17.21
CA LEU A 704 -13.87 -15.22 16.61
C LEU A 704 -14.61 -16.02 17.69
N LEU A 705 -13.85 -16.53 18.67
CA LEU A 705 -14.35 -17.33 19.79
C LEU A 705 -15.29 -16.53 20.69
N PHE A 706 -14.98 -15.27 20.97
CA PHE A 706 -15.87 -14.36 21.71
C PHE A 706 -17.16 -14.06 20.95
N SER A 707 -17.09 -13.94 19.61
CA SER A 707 -18.28 -13.79 18.76
C SER A 707 -19.19 -15.02 18.85
N ALA A 708 -18.59 -16.23 18.88
CA ALA A 708 -19.33 -17.47 19.07
C ALA A 708 -19.93 -17.59 20.48
N ALA A 709 -19.17 -17.27 21.53
CA ALA A 709 -19.63 -17.32 22.91
C ALA A 709 -20.74 -16.29 23.23
N SER A 710 -20.71 -15.13 22.57
CA SER A 710 -21.74 -14.08 22.74
C SER A 710 -23.00 -14.29 21.89
N GLY A 711 -22.99 -15.25 20.96
CA GLY A 711 -24.11 -15.50 20.05
C GLY A 711 -24.21 -14.53 18.88
N ASP A 712 -23.14 -13.76 18.57
CA ASP A 712 -23.16 -12.78 17.48
C ASP A 712 -22.92 -13.44 16.11
N VAL A 713 -23.99 -13.97 15.52
CA VAL A 713 -24.00 -14.55 14.17
C VAL A 713 -23.55 -13.52 13.11
N THR A 714 -23.80 -12.22 13.32
CA THR A 714 -23.40 -11.19 12.36
C THR A 714 -21.89 -10.98 12.36
N ALA A 715 -21.24 -11.08 13.52
CA ALA A 715 -19.79 -11.09 13.62
C ALA A 715 -19.20 -12.36 13.00
N LEU A 716 -19.77 -13.54 13.25
CA LEU A 716 -19.33 -14.79 12.62
C LEU A 716 -19.43 -14.75 11.10
N ARG A 717 -20.53 -14.19 10.55
CA ARG A 717 -20.68 -13.94 9.10
C ARG A 717 -19.59 -13.01 8.56
N ARG A 718 -19.28 -11.92 9.27
CA ARG A 718 -18.19 -11.01 8.90
C ARG A 718 -16.83 -11.71 8.92
N HIS A 719 -16.57 -12.57 9.91
CA HIS A 719 -15.33 -13.35 9.99
C HIS A 719 -15.21 -14.33 8.82
N LYS A 720 -16.28 -15.07 8.49
CA LYS A 720 -16.32 -15.96 7.30
C LYS A 720 -16.07 -15.19 6.00
N LEU A 721 -16.76 -14.07 5.82
CA LEU A 721 -16.60 -13.21 4.62
C LEU A 721 -15.19 -12.61 4.51
N SER A 722 -14.52 -12.38 5.64
CA SER A 722 -13.13 -11.89 5.65
C SER A 722 -12.08 -12.94 5.26
N GLY A 723 -12.49 -14.18 4.98
CA GLY A 723 -11.58 -15.28 4.64
C GLY A 723 -10.84 -15.87 5.85
N MET A 724 -11.34 -15.61 7.07
CA MET A 724 -10.75 -16.18 8.28
C MET A 724 -11.03 -17.68 8.37
N ASP A 725 -10.01 -18.45 8.74
CA ASP A 725 -10.18 -19.87 9.05
C ASP A 725 -10.93 -20.01 10.39
N ILE A 726 -12.12 -20.60 10.33
CA ILE A 726 -13.04 -20.76 11.46
C ILE A 726 -12.71 -22.01 12.29
N THR A 727 -11.86 -22.89 11.76
CA THR A 727 -11.46 -24.14 12.43
C THR A 727 -10.39 -23.94 13.50
N LEU A 728 -9.85 -22.72 13.62
CA LEU A 728 -8.83 -22.38 14.60
C LEU A 728 -9.35 -22.53 16.05
N SER A 729 -8.48 -23.02 16.94
CA SER A 729 -8.77 -23.26 18.35
C SER A 729 -7.97 -22.35 19.29
N ASP A 730 -8.46 -22.19 20.53
CA ASP A 730 -7.72 -21.51 21.60
C ASP A 730 -6.61 -22.39 22.21
N TYR A 731 -5.95 -21.88 23.26
CA TYR A 731 -4.91 -22.61 23.98
C TYR A 731 -5.44 -23.89 24.66
N ASP A 732 -6.75 -24.00 24.89
CA ASP A 732 -7.43 -25.18 25.45
C ASP A 732 -7.93 -26.14 24.35
N GLY A 733 -7.62 -25.87 23.07
CA GLY A 733 -8.05 -26.71 21.95
C GLY A 733 -9.52 -26.53 21.56
N ARG A 734 -10.23 -25.56 22.14
CA ARG A 734 -11.65 -25.31 21.85
C ARG A 734 -11.79 -24.44 20.61
N THR A 735 -12.67 -24.86 19.72
CA THR A 735 -13.06 -24.14 18.50
C THR A 735 -14.28 -23.26 18.74
N ALA A 736 -14.65 -22.44 17.76
CA ALA A 736 -15.88 -21.64 17.82
C ALA A 736 -17.14 -22.50 18.05
N LEU A 737 -17.12 -23.74 17.57
CA LEU A 737 -18.23 -24.69 17.73
C LEU A 737 -18.38 -25.16 19.18
N HIS A 738 -17.27 -25.44 19.89
CA HIS A 738 -17.30 -25.79 21.31
C HIS A 738 -17.96 -24.68 22.13
N LEU A 739 -17.48 -23.44 21.98
CA LEU A 739 -18.01 -22.31 22.76
C LEU A 739 -19.46 -21.96 22.40
N ALA A 740 -19.86 -22.08 21.13
CA ALA A 740 -21.25 -21.90 20.74
C ALA A 740 -22.15 -22.99 21.32
N ALA A 741 -21.65 -24.23 21.43
CA ALA A 741 -22.37 -25.36 21.99
C ALA A 741 -22.50 -25.28 23.51
N ALA A 742 -21.44 -24.87 24.21
CA ALA A 742 -21.44 -24.67 25.66
C ALA A 742 -22.39 -23.57 26.13
N GLU A 743 -22.53 -22.48 25.36
CA GLU A 743 -23.44 -21.37 25.69
C GLU A 743 -24.87 -21.57 25.12
N GLY A 744 -25.07 -22.59 24.28
CA GLY A 744 -26.38 -22.96 23.74
C GLY A 744 -26.89 -22.09 22.58
N HIS A 745 -26.00 -21.45 21.81
CA HIS A 745 -26.39 -20.57 20.70
C HIS A 745 -26.68 -21.37 19.41
N PHE A 746 -27.95 -21.80 19.25
CA PHE A 746 -28.39 -22.61 18.11
C PHE A 746 -28.07 -21.98 16.74
N ASP A 747 -28.35 -20.69 16.55
CA ASP A 747 -28.11 -20.00 15.29
C ASP A 747 -26.62 -19.94 14.90
N CYS A 748 -25.74 -19.83 15.89
CA CYS A 748 -24.29 -19.87 15.68
C CYS A 748 -23.84 -21.27 15.28
N VAL A 749 -24.32 -22.31 15.96
CA VAL A 749 -23.99 -23.72 15.65
C VAL A 749 -24.48 -24.10 14.27
N GLN A 750 -25.73 -23.75 13.94
CA GLN A 750 -26.28 -23.95 12.60
C GLN A 750 -25.43 -23.24 11.53
N PHE A 751 -25.05 -21.98 11.77
CA PHE A 751 -24.20 -21.24 10.84
C PHE A 751 -22.80 -21.87 10.67
N LEU A 752 -22.19 -22.37 11.75
CA LEU A 752 -20.87 -22.97 11.71
C LEU A 752 -20.86 -24.33 10.98
N LEU A 753 -21.91 -25.14 11.14
CA LEU A 753 -22.02 -26.46 10.52
C LEU A 753 -22.51 -26.37 9.06
N GLU A 754 -23.64 -25.71 8.81
CA GLU A 754 -24.27 -25.69 7.48
C GLU A 754 -23.54 -24.76 6.51
N HIS A 755 -23.14 -23.57 6.97
CA HIS A 755 -22.55 -22.55 6.08
C HIS A 755 -21.03 -22.56 6.12
N CYS A 756 -20.41 -22.82 7.28
CA CYS A 756 -18.96 -22.78 7.40
C CYS A 756 -18.28 -24.14 7.19
N HIS A 757 -19.03 -25.25 7.23
CA HIS A 757 -18.55 -26.63 7.07
C HIS A 757 -17.41 -26.99 8.04
N VAL A 758 -17.54 -26.52 9.29
CA VAL A 758 -16.59 -26.83 10.36
C VAL A 758 -16.74 -28.30 10.76
N PRO A 759 -15.65 -29.05 11.04
CA PRO A 759 -15.76 -30.42 11.55
C PRO A 759 -16.64 -30.46 12.81
N CYS A 760 -17.53 -31.46 12.89
CA CYS A 760 -18.49 -31.61 13.98
C CYS A 760 -17.86 -32.16 15.26
N ASN A 761 -16.80 -32.96 15.15
CA ASN A 761 -16.17 -33.66 16.29
C ASN A 761 -14.70 -33.26 16.55
N PRO A 762 -14.34 -31.96 16.61
CA PRO A 762 -13.05 -31.57 17.16
C PRO A 762 -13.04 -31.92 18.65
N LYS A 763 -11.90 -32.38 19.16
CA LYS A 763 -11.72 -32.65 20.59
C LYS A 763 -10.95 -31.51 21.25
N ASP A 764 -11.43 -31.05 22.40
CA ASP A 764 -10.70 -30.11 23.24
C ASP A 764 -9.54 -30.79 23.99
N ARG A 765 -8.82 -30.03 24.82
CA ARG A 765 -7.73 -30.53 25.69
C ARG A 765 -8.20 -31.60 26.68
N TRP A 766 -9.48 -31.61 27.06
CA TRP A 766 -10.08 -32.55 28.00
C TRP A 766 -10.67 -33.78 27.30
N GLY A 767 -10.59 -33.84 25.96
CA GLY A 767 -11.12 -34.91 25.15
C GLY A 767 -12.63 -34.80 24.89
N ASN A 768 -13.26 -33.70 25.31
CA ASN A 768 -14.68 -33.44 25.10
C ASN A 768 -14.89 -32.93 23.67
N THR A 769 -16.01 -33.34 23.09
CA THR A 769 -16.53 -32.84 21.83
C THR A 769 -17.54 -31.71 22.05
N PRO A 770 -17.91 -30.94 21.01
CA PRO A 770 -18.98 -29.95 21.14
C PRO A 770 -20.32 -30.55 21.59
N PHE A 771 -20.57 -31.83 21.27
CA PHE A 771 -21.73 -32.58 21.76
C PHE A 771 -21.64 -32.78 23.29
N ASP A 772 -20.49 -33.24 23.79
CA ASP A 772 -20.27 -33.45 25.23
C ASP A 772 -20.37 -32.14 26.01
N GLU A 773 -19.88 -31.02 25.44
CA GLU A 773 -20.06 -29.70 26.04
C GLU A 773 -21.55 -29.31 26.11
N ALA A 774 -22.32 -29.49 25.04
CA ALA A 774 -23.76 -29.21 25.02
C ALA A 774 -24.54 -30.04 26.05
N GLU A 775 -24.20 -31.32 26.23
CA GLU A 775 -24.82 -32.20 27.23
C GLU A 775 -24.43 -31.77 28.66
N THR A 776 -23.16 -31.44 28.87
CA THR A 776 -22.65 -31.00 30.18
C THR A 776 -23.32 -29.72 30.68
N PHE A 777 -23.61 -28.78 29.78
CA PHE A 777 -24.30 -27.52 30.11
C PHE A 777 -25.84 -27.61 30.03
N GLY A 778 -26.40 -28.76 29.66
CA GLY A 778 -27.84 -29.02 29.68
C GLY A 778 -28.62 -28.43 28.50
N HIS A 779 -28.03 -28.39 27.31
CA HIS A 779 -28.64 -27.89 26.09
C HIS A 779 -29.19 -29.01 25.20
N ASP A 780 -30.20 -29.74 25.70
CA ASP A 780 -30.75 -30.97 25.07
C ASP A 780 -31.11 -30.82 23.58
N LYS A 781 -31.79 -29.72 23.21
CA LYS A 781 -32.19 -29.46 21.81
C LYS A 781 -31.00 -29.30 20.87
N LEU A 782 -29.91 -28.72 21.37
CA LEU A 782 -28.69 -28.51 20.61
C LEU A 782 -27.88 -29.80 20.52
N ALA A 783 -27.86 -30.59 21.60
CA ALA A 783 -27.25 -31.92 21.63
C ALA A 783 -27.92 -32.88 20.64
N GLU A 784 -29.26 -32.91 20.59
CA GLU A 784 -30.02 -33.67 19.57
C GLU A 784 -29.67 -33.22 18.15
N TYR A 785 -29.55 -31.90 17.91
CA TYR A 785 -29.17 -31.36 16.61
C TYR A 785 -27.76 -31.79 16.19
N LEU A 786 -26.77 -31.65 17.08
CA LEU A 786 -25.39 -32.08 16.83
C LEU A 786 -25.29 -33.58 16.54
N ARG A 787 -26.01 -34.42 17.31
CA ARG A 787 -26.08 -35.87 17.10
C ARG A 787 -26.71 -36.22 15.75
N SER A 788 -27.82 -35.57 15.40
CA SER A 788 -28.47 -35.79 14.11
C SER A 788 -27.58 -35.39 12.93
N PHE A 789 -26.78 -34.33 13.09
CA PHE A 789 -25.85 -33.87 12.08
C PHE A 789 -24.63 -34.79 11.94
N GLU A 790 -24.16 -35.37 13.05
CA GLU A 790 -23.12 -36.40 13.06
C GLU A 790 -23.58 -37.68 12.35
N GLU A 791 -24.77 -38.18 12.65
CA GLU A 791 -25.39 -39.34 11.97
C GLU A 791 -25.58 -39.11 10.47
N GLN A 792 -25.98 -37.90 10.07
CA GLN A 792 -26.09 -37.52 8.66
C GLN A 792 -24.73 -37.42 7.97
N SER A 793 -23.70 -36.96 8.67
CA SER A 793 -22.34 -36.86 8.13
C SER A 793 -21.71 -38.25 7.94
N MET A 794 -21.97 -39.19 8.86
CA MET A 794 -21.54 -40.60 8.74
C MET A 794 -22.25 -41.32 7.57
N ASN A 795 -23.56 -41.12 7.40
CA ASN A 795 -24.32 -41.71 6.28
C ASN A 795 -23.96 -41.12 4.90
N ASN A 796 -23.47 -39.87 4.84
CA ASN A 796 -22.98 -39.26 3.60
C ASN A 796 -21.51 -39.62 3.30
N GLY A 797 -20.70 -39.93 4.31
CA GLY A 797 -19.34 -40.46 4.14
C GLY A 797 -19.32 -41.83 3.44
N GLU A 798 -20.28 -42.71 3.77
CA GLU A 798 -20.41 -44.02 3.11
C GLU A 798 -20.78 -43.93 1.62
N LYS A 799 -21.40 -42.83 1.16
CA LYS A 799 -21.69 -42.61 -0.26
C LYS A 799 -20.49 -42.10 -1.07
N ILE A 800 -19.48 -41.53 -0.42
CA ILE A 800 -18.25 -41.08 -1.10
C ILE A 800 -17.27 -42.24 -1.28
N ASP A 801 -17.25 -43.23 -0.39
CA ASP A 801 -16.45 -44.44 -0.56
C ASP A 801 -17.02 -45.41 -1.62
N ALA A 802 -18.33 -45.36 -1.90
CA ALA A 802 -18.95 -46.19 -2.94
C ALA A 802 -18.64 -45.76 -4.40
N THR A 803 -17.88 -44.67 -4.62
CA THR A 803 -17.47 -44.22 -5.97
C THR A 803 -15.95 -44.19 -6.18
N LYS A 804 -15.17 -44.75 -5.25
CA LYS A 804 -13.71 -44.85 -5.36
C LYS A 804 -13.15 -46.27 -5.49
N ASP A 805 -14.00 -47.26 -5.75
CA ASP A 805 -13.56 -48.60 -6.17
C ASP A 805 -13.54 -48.74 -7.70
N SER A 806 -12.64 -48.01 -8.36
CA SER A 806 -11.97 -48.49 -9.58
C SER A 806 -10.67 -47.70 -9.89
N SER A 807 -9.76 -47.57 -8.92
CA SER A 807 -8.30 -47.52 -9.16
C SER A 807 -7.55 -47.25 -7.86
N THR A 808 -7.35 -48.28 -7.04
CA THR A 808 -6.40 -48.27 -5.93
C THR A 808 -4.99 -48.59 -6.47
N PHE A 809 -4.08 -47.62 -6.36
CA PHE A 809 -2.65 -47.90 -6.21
C PHE A 809 -2.31 -47.62 -4.74
N SER A 810 -1.98 -48.70 -4.02
CA SER A 810 -1.70 -48.73 -2.60
C SER A 810 -0.33 -48.14 -2.30
N LEU A 811 -0.26 -47.28 -1.29
CA LEU A 811 0.95 -47.02 -0.52
C LEU A 811 0.51 -46.93 0.92
N ASP A 812 0.79 -47.97 1.68
CA ASP A 812 0.76 -47.87 3.13
C ASP A 812 1.70 -48.91 3.77
N GLN A 813 2.30 -48.44 4.86
CA GLN A 813 3.00 -49.15 5.94
C GLN A 813 4.44 -49.65 5.66
N VAL A 814 5.39 -49.67 6.61
CA VAL A 814 5.35 -49.74 8.09
C VAL A 814 6.62 -49.06 8.65
N GLY A 815 6.57 -48.61 9.91
CA GLY A 815 7.69 -48.06 10.67
C GLY A 815 8.87 -49.01 11.01
N ASP A 816 9.91 -48.35 11.53
CA ASP A 816 11.12 -48.77 12.27
C ASP A 816 10.99 -50.02 13.19
N PRO A 817 12.06 -50.68 13.73
CA PRO A 817 13.53 -50.39 13.69
C PRO A 817 14.50 -51.63 13.69
N LEU A 818 15.83 -51.36 13.59
CA LEU A 818 16.99 -52.05 14.23
C LEU A 818 17.30 -53.58 14.08
N LYS A 819 18.57 -53.84 13.65
CA LYS A 819 19.57 -54.90 14.02
C LYS A 819 19.78 -56.18 13.18
N LYS A 820 21.04 -56.28 12.68
CA LYS A 820 22.04 -57.39 12.70
C LYS A 820 21.80 -58.76 11.98
N ALA A 821 22.63 -58.99 10.93
CA ALA A 821 23.54 -60.14 10.61
C ALA A 821 22.96 -61.57 10.39
N PRO A 822 23.69 -62.58 9.79
CA PRO A 822 25.05 -62.64 9.18
C PRO A 822 25.17 -63.37 7.78
N SER A 823 26.40 -63.34 7.18
CA SER A 823 27.17 -64.38 6.40
C SER A 823 26.52 -65.23 5.28
N ALA A 824 27.13 -65.67 4.15
CA ALA A 824 28.51 -65.78 3.64
C ALA A 824 28.51 -66.08 2.11
N ASP A 825 29.74 -66.13 1.54
CA ASP A 825 30.21 -66.76 0.29
C ASP A 825 30.05 -66.01 -1.06
N SER A 826 30.97 -66.07 -2.02
CA SER A 826 32.44 -66.21 -2.12
C SER A 826 32.78 -66.10 -3.62
N LEU A 827 33.85 -65.39 -4.01
CA LEU A 827 34.89 -65.83 -4.98
C LEU A 827 35.83 -64.67 -5.38
N TYR A 828 37.10 -65.05 -5.45
CA TYR A 828 38.35 -64.28 -5.45
C TYR A 828 39.04 -64.32 -6.83
N ASP A 829 39.90 -63.32 -7.15
CA ASP A 829 41.35 -63.47 -7.37
C ASP A 829 42.01 -62.07 -7.57
N LYS A 830 42.92 -61.61 -6.67
CA LYS A 830 44.41 -61.50 -6.76
C LYS A 830 44.92 -60.46 -7.79
N SER A 831 45.89 -59.58 -7.52
CA SER A 831 47.04 -59.55 -6.59
C SER A 831 47.71 -58.15 -6.52
N GLU A 832 48.20 -57.76 -5.32
CA GLU A 832 49.52 -57.15 -4.95
C GLU A 832 50.29 -56.23 -5.94
N SER A 833 51.06 -55.18 -5.58
CA SER A 833 51.57 -54.64 -4.30
C SER A 833 52.34 -53.30 -4.49
N SER A 834 52.52 -52.59 -3.36
CA SER A 834 53.69 -51.76 -2.96
C SER A 834 53.84 -50.26 -3.37
N SER A 835 54.01 -49.46 -2.32
CA SER A 835 54.48 -48.06 -2.15
C SER A 835 56.01 -48.01 -1.87
N PRO A 836 56.68 -46.87 -1.54
CA PRO A 836 56.55 -45.43 -1.89
C PRO A 836 57.92 -44.80 -2.36
N VAL A 837 57.99 -43.48 -2.63
CA VAL A 837 59.10 -42.50 -2.37
C VAL A 837 59.07 -41.29 -3.36
N PRO A 838 59.25 -40.02 -2.91
CA PRO A 838 59.37 -38.77 -3.73
C PRO A 838 60.87 -38.37 -3.93
N PRO A 839 61.30 -37.14 -4.32
CA PRO A 839 60.72 -36.00 -5.07
C PRO A 839 61.58 -35.61 -6.32
N SER A 840 61.16 -34.66 -7.17
CA SER A 840 62.11 -33.81 -7.93
C SER A 840 61.48 -32.53 -8.49
N GLU A 841 62.32 -31.50 -8.50
CA GLU A 841 62.13 -30.10 -8.87
C GLU A 841 62.05 -29.89 -10.40
N ALA A 842 61.36 -28.81 -10.83
CA ALA A 842 61.67 -27.88 -11.94
C ALA A 842 60.38 -27.07 -12.26
N SER A 843 60.28 -25.77 -11.96
CA SER A 843 60.69 -24.64 -12.82
C SER A 843 60.21 -24.84 -14.28
N GLU A 844 59.23 -24.12 -14.82
CA GLU A 844 59.30 -22.75 -15.37
C GLU A 844 57.92 -22.43 -15.99
N LYS A 845 57.27 -21.31 -15.65
CA LYS A 845 57.24 -20.02 -16.39
C LYS A 845 56.37 -19.98 -17.67
N PHE A 846 55.49 -18.97 -17.68
CA PHE A 846 54.83 -18.28 -18.81
C PHE A 846 53.77 -19.01 -19.65
N ASN A 847 52.49 -18.65 -19.45
CA ASN A 847 51.83 -17.55 -20.16
C ASN A 847 50.56 -17.10 -19.43
#